data_AF-A0A954QRN9-F1
#
_entry.id   AF-A0A954QRN9-F1
#
_cell.length_a   1.000
_cell.length_b   1.000
_cell.length_c   1.000
_cell.angle_alpha   90.00
_cell.angle_beta   90.00
_cell.angle_gamma   90.00
#
_symmetry.space_group_name_H-M   'P 1'
#
loop_
_entity.id
_entity.type
_entity.pdbx_description
1 polymer ?
#
loop_
_entity_poly.entity_id
_entity_poly.type
_entity_poly.pdbx_seq_one_letter_code
_entity_poly.pdbx_strand_id
1 'polypeptide(L)'
;MSGCRGEGIVASLLILIAAAGIASADTRESVGNLGDAKRWSFEGIQSFSADELRAALVSDMPVAVAAHPLVSRDIFLQTLAQRAREGLRHHGFGDAVVRAELKDQGKSILVSIAEGPQRLCGDVRVFGDSAIDVRRLAEWLTSAQPPADAIHDVEDGADLGQPSAWRDLAGTEVELAEPVWRVGAPAPFDAASHERLKLSVHRALLELGRVASDISLSVESVDEGKAELHIDLSDPSRPITIGDLVVRATERHSETELLDWLGVSSGQPFTLARRREWARRLWLSGRFETIEIDTNLAPERSVMNLTFNLRELQSAPKLSEPLTREDQAVLAVRRQTTTLRDRGESLVFRLDSATHRIEFLSSSEGQMVRIGTVSEKDQVSWKAFIDQDGDHLEVFAVDSRRRLLVPWPAVRADGKFGIALRETKANREVVYSLTANLGYKHGPEIGADDAGFFTKLSISPATCLSLVRDNDAAYQWNESELTVKTSKSEMRVDTMSNRLELFRFLTLTEDADNVTLAVESGAMEAARRDLSTLTDNIPNQFDSQSPISSTLSFLCHADSITLLTSLTKGKGMNADRMRSNLELFRSLIDAGAFSQLDKHMSTTAPSRKGVRQFSIPSEFADRIPRNFTQQTVMNAGLPVSDWLLPRESWAWTVWRETCLVLCGETTQTKSQLKELYESPELGPLACEVLVWLTSRMSWQPLPELFAMKGLRRLDTPAFLSDCDCLLNSNSWVGSALVGVVGATSKLNDEHTKQLGELIGINGDTFLIAVRPLRDVAAEPREQAVREVLASLWESAWREKVAARLSARLSPR
;
A
#
# COMPACT_ATOMS: atom_id res chain seq x y z
N MET A 1 21.67 -4.62 -14.90
CA MET A 1 20.43 -5.41 -15.07
C MET A 1 20.66 -6.46 -16.14
N SER A 2 20.84 -7.72 -15.75
CA SER A 2 20.84 -8.88 -16.65
C SER A 2 20.71 -10.14 -15.78
N GLY A 3 19.72 -10.99 -16.06
CA GLY A 3 19.42 -12.15 -15.20
C GLY A 3 18.15 -12.05 -14.34
N CYS A 4 17.03 -11.62 -14.94
CA CYS A 4 15.69 -11.89 -14.40
C CYS A 4 14.82 -12.47 -15.51
N ARG A 5 14.82 -13.80 -15.66
CA ARG A 5 13.63 -14.48 -16.19
C ARG A 5 12.55 -14.30 -15.12
N GLY A 6 11.43 -13.67 -15.49
CA GLY A 6 10.41 -13.28 -14.54
C GLY A 6 9.69 -14.50 -13.96
N GLU A 7 10.12 -14.94 -12.78
CA GLU A 7 9.38 -15.81 -11.85
C GLU A 7 10.12 -15.85 -10.48
N GLY A 8 9.64 -15.08 -9.50
CA GLY A 8 10.03 -15.22 -8.08
C GLY A 8 10.87 -14.08 -7.46
N ILE A 9 10.21 -13.17 -6.74
CA ILE A 9 10.81 -12.24 -5.73
C ILE A 9 9.96 -12.24 -4.42
N VAL A 10 9.23 -13.32 -4.10
CA VAL A 10 8.43 -13.40 -2.85
C VAL A 10 8.55 -14.77 -2.16
N ALA A 11 9.71 -15.41 -2.29
CA ALA A 11 10.08 -16.59 -1.51
C ALA A 11 11.12 -16.21 -0.45
N SER A 12 11.08 -16.86 0.72
CA SER A 12 12.00 -16.71 1.89
C SER A 12 11.59 -15.62 2.90
N LEU A 13 11.79 -15.75 4.22
CA LEU A 13 12.26 -16.83 5.14
C LEU A 13 11.82 -16.35 6.57
N LEU A 14 11.56 -17.12 7.65
CA LEU A 14 11.30 -18.54 7.93
C LEU A 14 10.76 -18.67 9.40
N ILE A 15 10.71 -19.90 9.93
CA ILE A 15 10.70 -20.32 11.36
C ILE A 15 9.41 -20.05 12.15
N LEU A 16 8.50 -21.02 12.01
CA LEU A 16 7.57 -21.46 13.05
C LEU A 16 8.05 -22.85 13.51
N ILE A 17 8.81 -22.97 14.61
CA ILE A 17 9.07 -24.26 15.29
C ILE A 17 9.19 -24.08 16.81
N ALA A 18 8.16 -24.51 17.56
CA ALA A 18 8.30 -25.32 18.79
C ALA A 18 6.94 -25.77 19.38
N ALA A 19 6.48 -26.94 18.92
CA ALA A 19 5.78 -28.00 19.67
C ALA A 19 4.64 -27.74 20.69
N ALA A 20 3.51 -28.38 20.35
CA ALA A 20 2.67 -29.25 21.20
C ALA A 20 1.68 -28.64 22.24
N GLY A 21 0.40 -29.03 22.12
CA GLY A 21 -0.64 -28.65 23.09
C GLY A 21 -2.07 -29.12 22.79
N ILE A 22 -2.28 -30.43 22.61
CA ILE A 22 -3.56 -31.16 22.81
C ILE A 22 -4.77 -30.77 21.92
N ALA A 23 -5.40 -31.79 21.33
CA ALA A 23 -6.74 -31.68 20.78
C ALA A 23 -7.80 -31.80 21.88
N SER A 24 -8.76 -30.87 21.89
CA SER A 24 -10.13 -31.16 22.30
C SER A 24 -11.06 -30.69 21.18
N ALA A 25 -11.84 -31.59 20.62
CA ALA A 25 -13.00 -31.22 19.82
C ALA A 25 -14.03 -30.61 20.78
N ASP A 26 -13.98 -29.29 20.95
CA ASP A 26 -14.96 -28.57 21.77
C ASP A 26 -16.30 -28.60 21.02
N THR A 27 -17.33 -29.17 21.65
CA THR A 27 -18.67 -29.37 21.06
C THR A 27 -19.48 -28.06 21.06
N ARG A 28 -18.83 -26.94 20.73
CA ARG A 28 -19.47 -25.65 20.50
C ARG A 28 -19.88 -25.56 19.05
N GLU A 29 -21.11 -25.10 18.83
CA GLU A 29 -21.58 -24.79 17.48
C GLU A 29 -20.66 -23.73 16.85
N SER A 30 -20.16 -24.02 15.66
CA SER A 30 -19.22 -23.16 14.94
C SER A 30 -19.94 -22.01 14.24
N VAL A 31 -19.18 -21.03 13.74
CA VAL A 31 -19.74 -19.87 13.03
C VAL A 31 -20.43 -20.27 11.73
N GLY A 32 -19.79 -21.14 10.94
CA GLY A 32 -20.25 -21.49 9.59
C GLY A 32 -20.61 -20.26 8.73
N ASN A 33 -21.86 -20.23 8.29
CA ASN A 33 -22.43 -19.16 7.48
C ASN A 33 -22.80 -17.87 8.25
N LEU A 34 -22.75 -17.84 9.60
CA LEU A 34 -23.12 -16.64 10.37
C LEU A 34 -22.11 -15.48 10.24
N GLY A 35 -20.90 -15.76 9.78
CA GLY A 35 -19.91 -14.73 9.45
C GLY A 35 -20.15 -14.01 8.12
N ASP A 36 -21.28 -14.25 7.44
CA ASP A 36 -21.73 -13.44 6.29
C ASP A 36 -22.40 -12.16 6.81
N ALA A 37 -21.84 -11.01 6.46
CA ALA A 37 -22.29 -9.71 6.94
C ALA A 37 -23.73 -9.33 6.51
N LYS A 38 -24.25 -9.95 5.45
CA LYS A 38 -25.66 -9.80 5.02
C LYS A 38 -26.65 -10.37 6.06
N ARG A 39 -26.16 -11.22 6.97
CA ARG A 39 -26.94 -11.81 8.08
C ARG A 39 -26.88 -10.98 9.36
N TRP A 40 -26.16 -9.85 9.37
CA TRP A 40 -26.03 -8.98 10.54
C TRP A 40 -27.02 -7.81 10.47
N SER A 41 -27.89 -7.77 11.47
CA SER A 41 -28.84 -6.69 11.74
C SER A 41 -28.38 -5.88 12.96
N PHE A 42 -28.66 -4.58 12.96
CA PHE A 42 -28.23 -3.65 14.01
C PHE A 42 -29.45 -2.89 14.53
N GLU A 43 -29.61 -2.82 15.84
CA GLU A 43 -30.71 -2.09 16.51
C GLU A 43 -30.13 -1.18 17.60
N GLY A 44 -30.67 0.04 17.73
CA GLY A 44 -30.31 1.01 18.78
C GLY A 44 -29.15 1.97 18.46
N ILE A 45 -28.45 1.79 17.33
CA ILE A 45 -27.49 2.79 16.81
C ILE A 45 -28.24 4.03 16.29
N GLN A 46 -27.72 5.22 16.58
CA GLN A 46 -28.30 6.52 16.22
C GLN A 46 -27.27 7.48 15.62
N SER A 47 -26.03 7.42 16.10
CA SER A 47 -24.95 8.35 15.71
C SER A 47 -24.29 7.98 14.37
N PHE A 48 -24.47 6.76 13.91
CA PHE A 48 -23.98 6.23 12.63
C PHE A 48 -25.04 5.32 11.98
N SER A 49 -24.94 5.09 10.68
CA SER A 49 -25.80 4.11 10.00
C SER A 49 -25.36 2.67 10.26
N ALA A 50 -26.32 1.74 10.20
CA ALA A 50 -26.06 0.31 10.29
C ALA A 50 -25.12 -0.20 9.16
N ASP A 51 -25.11 0.47 8.01
CA ASP A 51 -24.27 0.10 6.86
C ASP A 51 -22.81 0.53 7.06
N GLU A 52 -22.57 1.72 7.64
CA GLU A 52 -21.22 2.18 8.03
C GLU A 52 -20.61 1.26 9.10
N LEU A 53 -21.38 0.93 10.15
CA LEU A 53 -20.93 -0.01 11.18
C LEU A 53 -20.64 -1.40 10.60
N ARG A 54 -21.51 -1.92 9.71
CA ARG A 54 -21.28 -3.22 9.04
C ARG A 54 -20.01 -3.18 8.20
N ALA A 55 -19.80 -2.14 7.40
CA ALA A 55 -18.62 -2.01 6.55
C ALA A 55 -17.32 -1.99 7.38
N ALA A 56 -17.28 -1.21 8.46
CA ALA A 56 -16.13 -1.15 9.35
C ALA A 56 -15.84 -2.51 10.03
N LEU A 57 -16.88 -3.22 10.48
CA LEU A 57 -16.73 -4.55 11.08
C LEU A 57 -16.26 -5.62 10.07
N VAL A 58 -16.66 -5.53 8.80
CA VAL A 58 -16.18 -6.45 7.74
C VAL A 58 -14.70 -6.21 7.43
N SER A 59 -14.23 -4.97 7.51
CA SER A 59 -12.82 -4.60 7.30
C SER A 59 -11.94 -4.76 8.55
N ASP A 60 -12.51 -4.99 9.74
CA ASP A 60 -11.75 -5.18 10.97
C ASP A 60 -11.16 -6.60 11.07
N MET A 61 -9.83 -6.72 11.12
CA MET A 61 -9.14 -8.01 11.05
C MET A 61 -9.53 -8.98 12.19
N PRO A 62 -9.63 -8.58 13.47
CA PRO A 62 -10.17 -9.43 14.53
C PRO A 62 -11.56 -9.99 14.23
N VAL A 63 -12.49 -9.16 13.72
CA VAL A 63 -13.83 -9.65 13.29
C VAL A 63 -13.71 -10.58 12.09
N ALA A 64 -12.89 -10.24 11.09
CA ALA A 64 -12.68 -11.08 9.92
C ALA A 64 -12.13 -12.47 10.31
N VAL A 65 -11.15 -12.55 11.20
CA VAL A 65 -10.61 -13.80 11.75
C VAL A 65 -11.67 -14.55 12.55
N ALA A 66 -12.41 -13.88 13.43
CA ALA A 66 -13.45 -14.50 14.25
C ALA A 66 -14.66 -14.99 13.43
N ALA A 67 -14.97 -14.35 12.29
CA ALA A 67 -16.01 -14.74 11.33
C ALA A 67 -15.65 -15.99 10.49
N HIS A 68 -14.48 -16.61 10.74
CA HIS A 68 -14.04 -17.82 10.08
C HIS A 68 -14.95 -19.03 10.45
N PRO A 69 -15.37 -19.87 9.47
CA PRO A 69 -16.40 -20.90 9.68
C PRO A 69 -16.17 -21.86 10.86
N LEU A 70 -14.92 -22.24 11.15
CA LEU A 70 -14.55 -23.19 12.20
C LEU A 70 -14.31 -22.56 13.57
N VAL A 71 -14.37 -21.23 13.69
CA VAL A 71 -14.29 -20.57 15.00
C VAL A 71 -15.58 -20.87 15.78
N SER A 72 -15.49 -20.95 17.11
CA SER A 72 -16.67 -21.08 17.96
C SER A 72 -17.58 -19.86 17.79
N ARG A 73 -18.88 -20.09 17.60
CA ARG A 73 -19.87 -19.03 17.45
C ARG A 73 -19.88 -18.06 18.62
N ASP A 74 -19.64 -18.54 19.83
CA ASP A 74 -19.62 -17.70 21.04
C ASP A 74 -18.42 -16.74 21.02
N ILE A 75 -17.26 -17.20 20.56
CA ILE A 75 -16.07 -16.36 20.34
C ILE A 75 -16.39 -15.30 19.29
N PHE A 76 -17.06 -15.67 18.19
CA PHE A 76 -17.41 -14.70 17.15
C PHE A 76 -18.40 -13.64 17.63
N LEU A 77 -19.47 -14.02 18.34
CA LEU A 77 -20.43 -13.07 18.90
C LEU A 77 -19.76 -12.14 19.92
N GLN A 78 -18.86 -12.67 20.76
CA GLN A 78 -18.06 -11.86 21.69
C GLN A 78 -17.16 -10.87 20.96
N THR A 79 -16.39 -11.32 19.95
CA THR A 79 -15.53 -10.43 19.16
C THR A 79 -16.34 -9.38 18.40
N LEU A 80 -17.45 -9.75 17.76
CA LEU A 80 -18.31 -8.82 17.02
C LEU A 80 -18.86 -7.72 17.94
N ALA A 81 -19.38 -8.09 19.12
CA ALA A 81 -19.87 -7.13 20.11
C ALA A 81 -18.73 -6.28 20.71
N GLN A 82 -17.58 -6.89 21.01
CA GLN A 82 -16.41 -6.22 21.56
C GLN A 82 -15.86 -5.16 20.59
N ARG A 83 -15.64 -5.51 19.32
CA ARG A 83 -15.05 -4.61 18.32
C ARG A 83 -16.01 -3.50 17.92
N ALA A 84 -17.30 -3.77 17.83
CA ALA A 84 -18.33 -2.73 17.68
C ALA A 84 -18.34 -1.76 18.87
N ARG A 85 -18.26 -2.26 20.10
CA ARG A 85 -18.15 -1.44 21.32
C ARG A 85 -16.85 -0.62 21.36
N GLU A 86 -15.74 -1.19 20.92
CA GLU A 86 -14.44 -0.49 20.86
C GLU A 86 -14.47 0.64 19.82
N GLY A 87 -15.08 0.44 18.65
CA GLY A 87 -15.33 1.52 17.70
C GLY A 87 -16.22 2.63 18.26
N LEU A 88 -17.29 2.30 19.00
CA LEU A 88 -18.11 3.30 19.69
C LEU A 88 -17.32 4.05 20.78
N ARG A 89 -16.56 3.33 21.63
CA ARG A 89 -15.72 3.93 22.67
C ARG A 89 -14.61 4.81 22.10
N HIS A 90 -14.08 4.48 20.92
CA HIS A 90 -13.17 5.34 20.17
C HIS A 90 -13.83 6.66 19.76
N HIS A 91 -15.12 6.62 19.41
CA HIS A 91 -15.93 7.76 19.01
C HIS A 91 -16.61 8.49 20.18
N GLY A 92 -16.04 8.49 21.39
CA GLY A 92 -16.57 9.28 22.52
C GLY A 92 -17.64 8.59 23.38
N PHE A 93 -18.12 7.41 22.99
CA PHE A 93 -19.20 6.70 23.69
C PHE A 93 -18.65 5.80 24.80
N GLY A 94 -18.14 6.42 25.87
CA GLY A 94 -17.50 5.70 26.98
C GLY A 94 -18.38 4.65 27.66
N ASP A 95 -19.70 4.91 27.72
CA ASP A 95 -20.69 4.03 28.36
C ASP A 95 -21.34 3.02 27.39
N ALA A 96 -20.83 2.91 26.15
CA ALA A 96 -21.44 2.07 25.12
C ALA A 96 -21.56 0.60 25.54
N VAL A 97 -22.79 0.09 25.48
CA VAL A 97 -23.10 -1.33 25.69
C VAL A 97 -23.52 -1.94 24.36
N VAL A 98 -22.82 -2.98 23.93
CA VAL A 98 -23.13 -3.74 22.72
C VAL A 98 -23.29 -5.20 23.08
N ARG A 99 -24.30 -5.85 22.49
CA ARG A 99 -24.52 -7.31 22.58
C ARG A 99 -24.78 -7.86 21.19
N ALA A 100 -24.15 -8.98 20.85
CA ALA A 100 -24.44 -9.72 19.62
C ALA A 100 -25.11 -11.04 20.02
N GLU A 101 -26.33 -11.25 19.54
CA GLU A 101 -27.17 -12.39 19.88
C GLU A 101 -27.74 -13.03 18.61
N LEU A 102 -28.18 -14.28 18.70
CA LEU A 102 -28.76 -15.00 17.57
C LEU A 102 -30.23 -14.65 17.39
N LYS A 103 -30.62 -14.42 16.13
CA LYS A 103 -32.00 -14.17 15.71
C LYS A 103 -32.44 -15.25 14.70
N ASP A 104 -33.73 -15.32 14.44
CA ASP A 104 -34.35 -16.22 13.45
C ASP A 104 -33.93 -17.70 13.58
N GLN A 105 -33.97 -18.25 14.79
CA GLN A 105 -33.54 -19.62 15.12
C GLN A 105 -32.06 -19.90 14.81
N GLY A 106 -31.18 -18.91 14.95
CA GLY A 106 -29.75 -19.04 14.70
C GLY A 106 -29.36 -18.90 13.22
N LYS A 107 -30.19 -18.26 12.40
CA LYS A 107 -29.92 -18.01 10.97
C LYS A 107 -29.34 -16.62 10.68
N SER A 108 -29.46 -15.71 11.64
CA SER A 108 -29.05 -14.31 11.58
C SER A 108 -28.48 -13.85 12.92
N ILE A 109 -27.77 -12.72 12.92
CA ILE A 109 -27.23 -12.07 14.12
C ILE A 109 -27.94 -10.73 14.30
N LEU A 110 -28.33 -10.44 15.53
CA LEU A 110 -28.74 -9.12 15.98
C LEU A 110 -27.67 -8.51 16.88
N VAL A 111 -27.14 -7.37 16.47
CA VAL A 111 -26.25 -6.54 17.27
C VAL A 111 -27.09 -5.41 17.89
N SER A 112 -27.39 -5.55 19.18
CA SER A 112 -28.12 -4.55 19.96
C SER A 112 -27.14 -3.56 20.60
N ILE A 113 -27.37 -2.27 20.40
CA ILE A 113 -26.48 -1.19 20.80
C ILE A 113 -27.23 -0.19 21.68
N ALA A 114 -26.63 0.18 22.81
CA ALA A 114 -26.96 1.37 23.56
C ALA A 114 -25.70 2.25 23.60
N GLU A 115 -25.72 3.36 22.83
CA GLU A 115 -24.54 4.23 22.66
C GLU A 115 -24.16 4.95 23.96
N GLY A 116 -25.14 5.44 24.72
CA GLY A 116 -24.88 6.37 25.83
C GLY A 116 -24.52 7.78 25.33
N PRO A 117 -24.12 8.69 26.23
CA PRO A 117 -23.73 10.05 25.84
C PRO A 117 -22.37 10.06 25.13
N GLN A 118 -22.25 10.87 24.07
CA GLN A 118 -20.97 11.14 23.41
C GLN A 118 -20.20 12.22 24.19
N ARG A 119 -18.97 11.91 24.61
CA ARG A 119 -18.08 12.87 25.27
C ARG A 119 -16.93 13.27 24.36
N LEU A 120 -16.54 14.54 24.45
CA LEU A 120 -15.45 15.15 23.70
C LEU A 120 -14.20 15.34 24.58
N CYS A 121 -13.02 15.28 23.96
CA CYS A 121 -11.73 15.56 24.57
C CYS A 121 -11.71 16.97 25.18
N GLY A 122 -11.46 17.03 26.47
CA GLY A 122 -11.30 18.24 27.26
C GLY A 122 -9.84 18.51 27.61
N ASP A 123 -9.60 18.95 28.84
CA ASP A 123 -8.28 19.35 29.32
C ASP A 123 -7.43 18.14 29.75
N VAL A 124 -6.11 18.34 29.82
CA VAL A 124 -5.16 17.37 30.35
C VAL A 124 -4.78 17.79 31.78
N ARG A 125 -4.91 16.89 32.74
CA ARG A 125 -4.55 17.11 34.15
C ARG A 125 -3.43 16.16 34.56
N VAL A 126 -2.46 16.69 35.30
CA VAL A 126 -1.28 15.96 35.77
C VAL A 126 -1.19 16.07 37.29
N PHE A 127 -0.98 14.94 37.94
CA PHE A 127 -0.91 14.78 39.40
C PHE A 127 0.41 14.11 39.83
N GLY A 128 0.73 14.14 41.11
CA GLY A 128 1.90 13.47 41.71
C GLY A 128 3.23 14.22 41.60
N ASP A 129 3.58 14.75 40.42
CA ASP A 129 4.88 15.39 40.19
C ASP A 129 4.82 16.92 39.96
N SER A 130 5.28 17.69 40.95
CA SER A 130 5.38 19.16 40.89
C SER A 130 6.59 19.70 40.12
N ALA A 131 7.53 18.84 39.70
CA ALA A 131 8.76 19.22 39.02
C ALA A 131 8.67 19.14 37.48
N ILE A 132 7.53 18.69 36.95
CA ILE A 132 7.19 18.69 35.52
C ILE A 132 6.51 19.99 35.13
N ASP A 133 6.87 20.51 33.96
CA ASP A 133 6.11 21.56 33.28
C ASP A 133 4.83 20.93 32.69
N VAL A 134 3.76 20.93 33.49
CA VAL A 134 2.44 20.38 33.15
C VAL A 134 1.90 21.00 31.86
N ARG A 135 2.17 22.30 31.65
CA ARG A 135 1.73 23.01 30.44
C ARG A 135 2.42 22.45 29.21
N ARG A 136 3.74 22.28 29.23
CA ARG A 136 4.48 21.67 28.11
C ARG A 136 4.09 20.22 27.85
N LEU A 137 3.81 19.44 28.90
CA LEU A 137 3.33 18.06 28.75
C LEU A 137 1.95 18.03 28.07
N ALA A 138 1.01 18.88 28.50
CA ALA A 138 -0.29 19.04 27.87
C ALA A 138 -0.17 19.51 26.41
N GLU A 139 0.57 20.60 26.15
CA GLU A 139 0.83 21.13 24.81
C GLU A 139 1.43 20.06 23.88
N TRP A 140 2.30 19.18 24.37
CA TRP A 140 2.85 18.08 23.60
C TRP A 140 1.79 17.04 23.20
N LEU A 141 0.95 16.61 24.15
CA LEU A 141 -0.09 15.59 23.92
C LEU A 141 -1.24 16.10 23.03
N THR A 142 -1.51 17.40 23.05
CA THR A 142 -2.58 18.04 22.26
C THR A 142 -2.12 18.61 20.91
N SER A 143 -0.82 18.57 20.60
CA SER A 143 -0.26 19.04 19.32
C SER A 143 0.19 17.88 18.45
N ALA A 144 0.29 18.10 17.13
CA ALA A 144 0.82 17.10 16.21
C ALA A 144 2.33 16.93 16.45
N GLN A 145 2.81 15.68 16.51
CA GLN A 145 4.18 15.36 16.93
C GLN A 145 4.97 14.67 15.82
N PRO A 146 6.26 15.01 15.63
CA PRO A 146 7.07 14.32 14.64
C PRO A 146 7.32 12.86 15.05
N PRO A 147 7.65 11.95 14.12
CA PRO A 147 8.21 10.64 14.45
C PRO A 147 9.49 10.73 15.30
N ALA A 148 9.85 9.65 15.99
CA ALA A 148 10.94 9.65 16.98
C ALA A 148 12.33 9.96 16.37
N ASP A 149 12.57 9.46 15.16
CA ASP A 149 13.83 9.60 14.42
C ASP A 149 13.78 10.70 13.34
N ALA A 150 12.71 11.51 13.35
CA ALA A 150 12.58 12.65 12.46
C ALA A 150 13.56 13.76 12.85
N ILE A 151 14.11 14.46 11.88
CA ILE A 151 14.97 15.64 12.02
C ILE A 151 14.29 16.87 11.41
N HIS A 152 14.69 18.05 11.87
CA HIS A 152 14.14 19.34 11.40
C HIS A 152 15.10 19.98 10.38
N ASP A 153 14.61 20.43 9.22
CA ASP A 153 15.50 20.90 8.13
C ASP A 153 15.86 22.40 8.23
N VAL A 154 15.11 23.19 9.01
CA VAL A 154 15.26 24.65 9.13
C VAL A 154 16.15 25.02 10.33
N GLU A 155 16.89 26.12 10.23
CA GLU A 155 17.63 26.75 11.34
C GLU A 155 16.73 27.71 12.10
N ASP A 156 16.77 27.68 13.44
CA ASP A 156 16.04 28.63 14.30
C ASP A 156 16.52 30.07 14.02
N GLY A 157 15.73 30.82 13.23
CA GLY A 157 16.06 32.21 12.86
C GLY A 157 15.62 32.67 11.47
N ALA A 158 15.09 31.79 10.61
CA ALA A 158 14.44 32.19 9.35
C ALA A 158 12.95 32.55 9.55
N ASP A 159 12.43 33.47 8.73
CA ASP A 159 11.17 34.19 8.94
C ASP A 159 9.92 33.34 9.25
N LEU A 160 9.07 33.93 10.11
CA LEU A 160 7.75 33.41 10.49
C LEU A 160 6.80 33.40 9.28
N GLY A 161 6.66 32.25 8.61
CA GLY A 161 5.68 32.13 7.53
C GLY A 161 5.60 30.79 6.78
N GLN A 162 6.66 29.97 6.76
CA GLN A 162 6.62 28.66 6.10
C GLN A 162 6.60 27.50 7.11
N PRO A 163 5.81 26.44 6.87
CA PRO A 163 5.74 25.29 7.77
C PRO A 163 7.06 24.52 7.77
N SER A 164 7.59 24.33 8.97
CA SER A 164 8.74 23.50 9.29
C SER A 164 8.53 22.03 8.85
N ALA A 165 9.17 21.63 7.75
CA ALA A 165 9.14 20.25 7.26
C ALA A 165 10.08 19.33 8.09
N TRP A 166 9.50 18.33 8.74
CA TRP A 166 10.21 17.25 9.43
C TRP A 166 10.62 16.16 8.44
N ARG A 167 11.80 15.54 8.59
CA ARG A 167 12.36 14.55 7.65
C ARG A 167 12.91 13.31 8.33
N ASP A 168 12.92 12.17 7.66
CA ASP A 168 13.80 11.06 7.99
C ASP A 168 15.26 11.33 7.54
N LEU A 169 16.16 10.41 7.87
CA LEU A 169 17.58 10.49 7.52
C LEU A 169 17.86 10.23 6.01
N ALA A 170 16.90 9.71 5.25
CA ALA A 170 16.97 9.69 3.79
C ALA A 170 16.62 11.07 3.17
N GLY A 171 16.19 12.05 3.99
CA GLY A 171 15.72 13.37 3.56
C GLY A 171 14.25 13.37 3.13
N THR A 172 13.55 12.25 3.30
CA THR A 172 12.13 12.11 3.02
C THR A 172 11.37 12.80 4.14
N GLU A 173 10.62 13.84 3.82
CA GLU A 173 9.69 14.46 4.76
C GLU A 173 8.76 13.43 5.41
N VAL A 174 8.48 13.58 6.69
CA VAL A 174 7.60 12.69 7.44
C VAL A 174 6.41 13.47 7.97
N GLU A 175 5.23 12.88 7.81
CA GLU A 175 3.99 13.46 8.31
C GLU A 175 4.05 13.49 9.86
N LEU A 176 3.58 14.59 10.45
CA LEU A 176 3.40 14.65 11.89
C LEU A 176 2.35 13.61 12.29
N ALA A 177 2.64 12.82 13.31
CA ALA A 177 1.63 12.02 13.97
C ALA A 177 0.56 12.97 14.54
N GLU A 178 -0.71 12.64 14.31
CA GLU A 178 -1.82 13.44 14.84
C GLU A 178 -1.75 13.56 16.38
N PRO A 179 -2.30 14.63 16.97
CA PRO A 179 -2.43 14.74 18.42
C PRO A 179 -3.12 13.52 19.01
N VAL A 180 -2.49 12.89 20.01
CA VAL A 180 -3.12 11.76 20.72
C VAL A 180 -4.30 12.19 21.59
N TRP A 181 -4.38 13.48 21.93
CA TRP A 181 -5.52 14.07 22.62
C TRP A 181 -6.00 15.35 21.92
N ARG A 182 -6.83 15.22 20.88
CA ARG A 182 -7.36 16.35 20.11
C ARG A 182 -8.57 16.98 20.83
N VAL A 183 -8.36 18.09 21.53
CA VAL A 183 -9.41 18.85 22.24
C VAL A 183 -10.60 19.14 21.30
N GLY A 184 -11.82 18.86 21.76
CA GLY A 184 -13.07 19.01 21.00
C GLY A 184 -13.39 17.87 20.01
N ALA A 185 -12.47 16.94 19.75
CA ALA A 185 -12.79 15.68 19.05
C ALA A 185 -13.43 14.67 20.03
N PRO A 186 -14.03 13.56 19.56
CA PRO A 186 -14.55 12.53 20.45
C PRO A 186 -13.47 11.93 21.36
N ALA A 187 -13.79 11.70 22.63
CA ALA A 187 -12.85 11.19 23.62
C ALA A 187 -12.60 9.68 23.45
N PRO A 188 -11.35 9.22 23.28
CA PRO A 188 -11.09 7.80 23.08
C PRO A 188 -11.12 7.03 24.41
N PHE A 189 -12.19 6.27 24.64
CA PHE A 189 -12.34 5.37 25.79
C PHE A 189 -11.93 3.92 25.50
N ASP A 190 -11.41 3.62 24.31
CA ASP A 190 -10.99 2.28 23.90
C ASP A 190 -9.58 1.93 24.42
N ALA A 191 -9.29 0.63 24.54
CA ALA A 191 -8.03 0.15 25.11
C ALA A 191 -6.80 0.43 24.22
N ALA A 192 -6.96 0.40 22.89
CA ALA A 192 -5.86 0.62 21.95
C ALA A 192 -5.38 2.08 21.98
N SER A 193 -6.32 3.03 22.01
CA SER A 193 -6.02 4.44 22.21
C SER A 193 -5.43 4.72 23.60
N HIS A 194 -5.85 4.01 24.64
CA HIS A 194 -5.28 4.17 25.97
C HIS A 194 -3.80 3.72 26.03
N GLU A 195 -3.45 2.58 25.45
CA GLU A 195 -2.05 2.15 25.33
C GLU A 195 -1.22 3.12 24.45
N ARG A 196 -1.82 3.66 23.37
CA ARG A 196 -1.18 4.70 22.55
C ARG A 196 -0.94 5.99 23.35
N LEU A 197 -1.91 6.43 24.15
CA LEU A 197 -1.75 7.56 25.08
C LEU A 197 -0.62 7.29 26.08
N LYS A 198 -0.51 6.08 26.64
CA LYS A 198 0.55 5.71 27.58
C LYS A 198 1.95 5.80 26.97
N LEU A 199 2.15 5.21 25.79
CA LEU A 199 3.41 5.31 25.05
C LEU A 199 3.76 6.77 24.71
N SER A 200 2.75 7.57 24.36
CA SER A 200 2.91 8.99 24.08
C SER A 200 3.27 9.82 25.32
N VAL A 201 2.72 9.52 26.50
CA VAL A 201 3.12 10.18 27.76
C VAL A 201 4.55 9.82 28.14
N HIS A 202 4.97 8.55 28.04
CA HIS A 202 6.38 8.16 28.21
C HIS A 202 7.29 8.93 27.25
N ARG A 203 6.90 9.05 25.98
CA ARG A 203 7.66 9.80 24.97
C ARG A 203 7.73 11.30 25.28
N ALA A 204 6.64 11.91 25.72
CA ALA A 204 6.60 13.31 26.13
C ALA A 204 7.53 13.60 27.32
N LEU A 205 7.60 12.70 28.31
CA LEU A 205 8.55 12.82 29.43
C LEU A 205 10.01 12.77 28.93
N LEU A 206 10.33 11.91 27.97
CA LEU A 206 11.67 11.84 27.35
C LEU A 206 12.04 13.11 26.54
N GLU A 207 11.05 13.81 25.97
CA GLU A 207 11.26 15.15 25.37
C GLU A 207 11.60 16.20 26.43
N LEU A 208 10.91 16.13 27.57
CA LEU A 208 11.17 16.97 28.75
C LEU A 208 12.41 16.53 29.55
N GLY A 209 13.14 15.51 29.09
CA GLY A 209 14.38 15.01 29.70
C GLY A 209 14.18 14.28 31.02
N ARG A 210 13.02 13.63 31.19
CA ARG A 210 12.58 12.99 32.43
C ARG A 210 12.14 11.56 32.19
N VAL A 211 12.28 10.72 33.23
CA VAL A 211 11.73 9.36 33.29
C VAL A 211 10.86 9.22 34.53
N ALA A 212 9.69 8.60 34.38
CA ALA A 212 8.85 8.13 35.47
C ALA A 212 8.84 6.59 35.46
N SER A 213 8.86 5.99 36.64
CA SER A 213 8.89 4.55 36.89
C SER A 213 7.49 3.94 36.85
N ASP A 214 6.50 4.67 37.36
CA ASP A 214 5.09 4.34 37.34
C ASP A 214 4.29 5.51 36.74
N ILE A 215 3.33 5.19 35.86
CA ILE A 215 2.46 6.15 35.19
C ILE A 215 1.07 5.51 35.12
N SER A 216 0.14 6.07 35.90
CA SER A 216 -1.28 5.73 35.80
C SER A 216 -2.00 6.75 34.93
N LEU A 217 -2.92 6.26 34.11
CA LEU A 217 -3.67 7.04 33.13
C LEU A 217 -5.15 6.67 33.19
N SER A 218 -5.99 7.69 33.11
CA SER A 218 -7.45 7.53 33.00
C SER A 218 -8.04 8.62 32.12
N VAL A 219 -9.15 8.29 31.46
CA VAL A 219 -10.01 9.25 30.78
C VAL A 219 -11.28 9.40 31.61
N GLU A 220 -11.35 10.47 32.38
CA GLU A 220 -12.46 10.71 33.31
C GLU A 220 -13.55 11.56 32.67
N SER A 221 -14.82 11.22 32.94
CA SER A 221 -15.95 12.03 32.47
C SER A 221 -16.22 13.17 33.44
N VAL A 222 -16.15 14.42 32.97
CA VAL A 222 -16.42 15.61 33.80
C VAL A 222 -17.91 15.90 33.84
N ASP A 223 -18.58 15.74 32.71
CA ASP A 223 -20.03 15.90 32.54
C ASP A 223 -20.55 14.96 31.41
N GLU A 224 -21.76 15.20 30.93
CA GLU A 224 -22.38 14.41 29.85
C GLU A 224 -21.75 14.64 28.48
N GLY A 225 -21.02 15.74 28.26
CA GLY A 225 -20.44 16.13 26.96
C GLY A 225 -18.91 16.22 26.93
N LYS A 226 -18.22 16.24 28.07
CA LYS A 226 -16.76 16.44 28.17
C LYS A 226 -16.07 15.39 29.03
N ALA A 227 -14.90 14.93 28.57
CA ALA A 227 -13.99 14.07 29.31
C ALA A 227 -12.59 14.71 29.42
N GLU A 228 -11.83 14.41 30.46
CA GLU A 228 -10.46 14.88 30.68
C GLU A 228 -9.47 13.72 30.68
N LEU A 229 -8.24 13.98 30.24
CA LEU A 229 -7.13 13.05 30.37
C LEU A 229 -6.42 13.30 31.70
N HIS A 230 -6.43 12.32 32.60
CA HIS A 230 -5.78 12.39 33.91
C HIS A 230 -4.51 11.54 33.89
N ILE A 231 -3.40 12.14 34.29
CA ILE A 231 -2.06 11.54 34.33
C ILE A 231 -1.56 11.59 35.78
N ASP A 232 -1.44 10.44 36.45
CA ASP A 232 -0.87 10.36 37.80
C ASP A 232 0.57 9.82 37.74
N LEU A 233 1.49 10.62 38.27
CA LEU A 233 2.92 10.34 38.37
C LEU A 233 3.29 10.17 39.84
N SER A 234 2.84 9.05 40.42
CA SER A 234 2.89 8.81 41.87
C SER A 234 4.32 8.65 42.42
N ASP A 235 5.30 8.25 41.59
CA ASP A 235 6.74 8.40 41.85
C ASP A 235 7.26 9.64 41.09
N PRO A 236 7.84 10.65 41.76
CA PRO A 236 8.35 11.84 41.09
C PRO A 236 9.35 11.52 39.97
N SER A 237 9.14 12.13 38.81
CA SER A 237 10.01 11.87 37.66
C SER A 237 11.44 12.36 37.90
N ARG A 238 12.39 11.60 37.39
CA ARG A 238 13.83 11.87 37.56
C ARG A 238 14.41 12.45 36.27
N PRO A 239 15.29 13.47 36.35
CA PRO A 239 15.97 14.00 35.18
C PRO A 239 16.95 12.96 34.62
N ILE A 240 17.05 12.88 33.29
CA ILE A 240 17.91 11.90 32.62
C ILE A 240 19.27 12.52 32.32
N THR A 241 20.35 11.81 32.65
CA THR A 241 21.72 12.17 32.27
C THR A 241 22.30 11.20 31.26
N ILE A 242 23.16 11.69 30.38
CA ILE A 242 23.95 10.87 29.45
C ILE A 242 24.93 10.01 30.25
N GLY A 243 24.96 8.70 29.98
CA GLY A 243 25.86 7.74 30.59
C GLY A 243 27.04 7.42 29.69
N ASP A 244 27.13 6.16 29.29
CA ASP A 244 28.16 5.68 28.37
C ASP A 244 27.92 6.24 26.95
N LEU A 245 29.01 6.65 26.32
CA LEU A 245 29.07 7.10 24.94
C LEU A 245 29.94 6.12 24.16
N VAL A 246 29.46 5.66 23.00
CA VAL A 246 30.21 4.77 22.10
C VAL A 246 30.02 5.22 20.66
N VAL A 247 31.11 5.47 19.94
CA VAL A 247 31.11 5.72 18.49
C VAL A 247 31.57 4.46 17.73
N ARG A 248 30.87 4.09 16.66
CA ARG A 248 31.16 2.90 15.84
C ARG A 248 31.24 3.23 14.35
N ALA A 249 32.09 2.47 13.65
CA ALA A 249 32.28 2.47 12.20
C ALA A 249 32.80 3.79 11.56
N THR A 250 33.45 4.64 12.36
CA THR A 250 34.27 5.78 11.89
C THR A 250 35.68 5.33 11.50
N GLU A 251 36.16 5.71 10.31
CA GLU A 251 37.52 5.42 9.81
C GLU A 251 38.40 6.67 9.77
N ARG A 252 37.81 7.86 9.63
CA ARG A 252 38.46 9.14 9.30
C ARG A 252 38.40 10.17 10.43
N HIS A 253 37.36 10.11 11.26
CA HIS A 253 37.24 10.91 12.49
C HIS A 253 37.59 10.05 13.71
N SER A 254 38.20 10.67 14.72
CA SER A 254 38.32 10.03 16.04
C SER A 254 37.01 10.18 16.84
N GLU A 255 36.75 9.26 17.76
CA GLU A 255 35.60 9.33 18.67
C GLU A 255 35.56 10.67 19.43
N THR A 256 36.70 11.13 19.95
CA THR A 256 36.82 12.43 20.64
C THR A 256 36.51 13.60 19.71
N GLU A 257 37.09 13.65 18.49
CA GLU A 257 36.83 14.73 17.51
C GLU A 257 35.33 14.83 17.17
N LEU A 258 34.65 13.69 17.03
CA LEU A 258 33.23 13.65 16.70
C LEU A 258 32.33 14.07 17.88
N LEU A 259 32.62 13.59 19.08
CA LEU A 259 31.86 13.95 20.29
C LEU A 259 32.06 15.41 20.68
N ASP A 260 33.29 15.93 20.59
CA ASP A 260 33.61 17.35 20.80
C ASP A 260 32.91 18.23 19.78
N TRP A 261 32.91 17.84 18.49
CA TRP A 261 32.18 18.56 17.45
C TRP A 261 30.67 18.58 17.72
N LEU A 262 30.08 17.46 18.14
CA LEU A 262 28.67 17.40 18.53
C LEU A 262 28.35 18.13 19.85
N GLY A 263 29.36 18.40 20.70
CA GLY A 263 29.21 19.01 22.02
C GLY A 263 28.67 18.03 23.08
N VAL A 264 28.86 16.72 22.87
CA VAL A 264 28.25 15.65 23.68
C VAL A 264 29.26 15.12 24.69
N SER A 265 28.87 15.05 25.96
CA SER A 265 29.67 14.43 27.01
C SER A 265 28.82 13.73 28.07
N SER A 266 29.41 12.73 28.72
CA SER A 266 28.78 12.01 29.83
C SER A 266 28.44 12.96 30.99
N GLY A 267 27.35 12.68 31.71
CA GLY A 267 26.84 13.50 32.81
C GLY A 267 26.01 14.73 32.38
N GLN A 268 25.99 15.10 31.09
CA GLN A 268 25.08 16.15 30.60
C GLN A 268 23.60 15.68 30.65
N PRO A 269 22.62 16.60 30.74
CA PRO A 269 21.20 16.25 30.59
C PRO A 269 20.88 15.65 29.21
N PHE A 270 20.05 14.62 29.17
CA PHE A 270 19.53 14.03 27.94
C PHE A 270 18.10 14.51 27.66
N THR A 271 17.79 14.81 26.40
CA THR A 271 16.42 14.98 25.90
C THR A 271 16.33 14.38 24.49
N LEU A 272 15.15 13.95 24.06
CA LEU A 272 14.94 13.51 22.67
C LEU A 272 15.19 14.66 21.67
N ALA A 273 14.90 15.91 22.04
CA ALA A 273 15.29 17.08 21.25
C ALA A 273 16.81 17.18 21.02
N ARG A 274 17.65 16.89 22.02
CA ARG A 274 19.12 16.83 21.87
C ARG A 274 19.55 15.69 20.93
N ARG A 275 18.96 14.50 21.06
CA ARG A 275 19.20 13.37 20.13
C ARG A 275 18.92 13.78 18.68
N ARG A 276 17.77 14.43 18.44
CA ARG A 276 17.41 14.93 17.11
C ARG A 276 18.37 16.00 16.60
N GLU A 277 18.83 16.92 17.44
CA GLU A 277 19.82 17.92 17.02
C GLU A 277 21.16 17.27 16.65
N TRP A 278 21.64 16.24 17.37
CA TRP A 278 22.85 15.52 16.96
C TRP A 278 22.67 14.78 15.63
N ALA A 279 21.56 14.06 15.45
CA ALA A 279 21.22 13.40 14.19
C ALA A 279 21.13 14.42 13.03
N ARG A 280 20.45 15.55 13.27
CA ARG A 280 20.34 16.67 12.33
C ARG A 280 21.70 17.25 11.97
N ARG A 281 22.58 17.52 12.94
CA ARG A 281 23.93 18.06 12.67
C ARG A 281 24.79 17.09 11.85
N LEU A 282 24.80 15.80 12.20
CA LEU A 282 25.49 14.77 11.42
C LEU A 282 24.94 14.70 9.98
N TRP A 283 23.62 14.71 9.84
CA TRP A 283 22.95 14.65 8.54
C TRP A 283 23.23 15.89 7.68
N LEU A 284 23.03 17.09 8.23
CA LEU A 284 23.32 18.37 7.57
C LEU A 284 24.77 18.50 7.10
N SER A 285 25.71 17.82 7.76
CA SER A 285 27.13 17.84 7.37
C SER A 285 27.41 17.22 6.01
N GLY A 286 26.55 16.33 5.51
CA GLY A 286 26.75 15.55 4.28
C GLY A 286 27.89 14.52 4.33
N ARG A 287 28.58 14.36 5.45
CA ARG A 287 29.81 13.56 5.57
C ARG A 287 29.57 12.09 5.95
N PHE A 288 28.33 11.68 6.16
CA PHE A 288 27.96 10.34 6.60
C PHE A 288 26.89 9.73 5.68
N GLU A 289 27.16 8.52 5.18
CA GLU A 289 26.24 7.69 4.39
C GLU A 289 25.15 7.04 5.26
N THR A 290 25.49 6.72 6.51
CA THR A 290 24.58 6.09 7.49
C THR A 290 24.77 6.78 8.84
N ILE A 291 23.64 7.06 9.50
CA ILE A 291 23.59 7.69 10.82
C ILE A 291 22.53 6.94 11.64
N GLU A 292 22.94 6.28 12.72
CA GLU A 292 22.01 5.71 13.69
C GLU A 292 22.48 6.11 15.09
N ILE A 293 21.55 6.59 15.93
CA ILE A 293 21.82 6.98 17.32
C ILE A 293 20.91 6.14 18.22
N ASP A 294 21.44 5.01 18.67
CA ASP A 294 20.74 4.10 19.57
C ASP A 294 20.72 4.70 20.98
N THR A 295 19.54 4.60 21.61
CA THR A 295 19.30 5.05 22.98
C THR A 295 18.95 3.86 23.86
N ASN A 296 19.76 3.57 24.88
CA ASN A 296 19.45 2.56 25.89
C ASN A 296 19.27 3.21 27.26
N LEU A 297 18.02 3.28 27.74
CA LEU A 297 17.67 3.87 29.02
C LEU A 297 17.84 2.84 30.14
N ALA A 298 18.64 3.18 31.15
CA ALA A 298 18.68 2.49 32.44
C ALA A 298 17.76 3.23 33.44
N PRO A 299 16.45 2.90 33.52
CA PRO A 299 15.46 3.71 34.24
C PRO A 299 15.79 3.85 35.74
N GLU A 300 16.24 2.77 36.37
CA GLU A 300 16.69 2.71 37.77
C GLU A 300 17.69 3.81 38.14
N ARG A 301 18.62 4.10 37.22
CA ARG A 301 19.68 5.10 37.39
C ARG A 301 19.34 6.45 36.75
N SER A 302 18.26 6.52 35.97
CA SER A 302 17.92 7.66 35.12
C SER A 302 19.06 8.05 34.18
N VAL A 303 19.76 7.04 33.65
CA VAL A 303 20.92 7.19 32.76
C VAL A 303 20.57 6.74 31.35
N MET A 304 20.88 7.55 30.34
CA MET A 304 20.76 7.21 28.93
C MET A 304 22.12 6.92 28.32
N ASN A 305 22.35 5.67 27.92
CA ASN A 305 23.55 5.28 27.16
C ASN A 305 23.29 5.48 25.67
N LEU A 306 24.29 5.99 24.94
CA LEU A 306 24.18 6.35 23.53
C LEU A 306 25.22 5.59 22.69
N THR A 307 24.77 4.96 21.60
CA THR A 307 25.67 4.40 20.58
C THR A 307 25.44 5.12 19.25
N PHE A 308 26.49 5.71 18.69
CA PHE A 308 26.50 6.33 17.37
C PHE A 308 27.05 5.32 16.36
N ASN A 309 26.19 4.66 15.57
CA ASN A 309 26.63 3.82 14.45
C ASN A 309 26.66 4.69 13.19
N LEU A 310 27.86 5.03 12.73
CA LEU A 310 28.06 5.98 11.64
C LEU A 310 28.84 5.32 10.50
N ARG A 311 28.48 5.62 9.25
CA ARG A 311 29.28 5.23 8.06
C ARG A 311 29.71 6.51 7.35
N GLU A 312 31.01 6.72 7.18
CA GLU A 312 31.56 7.97 6.62
C GLU A 312 31.58 7.96 5.08
N LEU A 313 31.18 9.07 4.46
CA LEU A 313 31.29 9.26 3.03
C LEU A 313 32.76 9.55 2.66
N GLN A 314 33.39 8.60 1.98
CA GLN A 314 34.85 8.60 1.73
C GLN A 314 35.33 9.78 0.86
N SER A 315 34.49 10.31 -0.04
CA SER A 315 34.82 11.45 -0.91
C SER A 315 34.62 12.82 -0.23
N ALA A 316 33.89 12.89 0.89
CA ALA A 316 33.60 14.14 1.57
C ALA A 316 34.82 14.70 2.32
N PRO A 317 34.93 16.03 2.53
CA PRO A 317 35.94 16.60 3.44
C PRO A 317 35.68 16.18 4.89
N LYS A 318 36.69 16.27 5.77
CA LYS A 318 36.51 16.04 7.22
C LYS A 318 35.55 17.06 7.85
N LEU A 319 35.01 16.77 9.03
CA LEU A 319 34.21 17.73 9.82
C LEU A 319 34.98 19.01 10.16
N SER A 320 36.30 18.90 10.33
CA SER A 320 37.25 19.98 10.58
C SER A 320 37.69 20.76 9.32
N GLU A 321 37.31 20.30 8.12
CA GLU A 321 37.64 20.92 6.83
C GLU A 321 36.44 21.72 6.26
N PRO A 322 36.64 22.92 5.69
CA PRO A 322 35.57 23.72 5.11
C PRO A 322 35.03 23.10 3.82
N LEU A 323 33.73 23.28 3.59
CA LEU A 323 33.06 22.93 2.33
C LEU A 323 33.44 23.92 1.22
N THR A 324 33.64 23.45 -0.01
CA THR A 324 33.95 24.31 -1.17
C THR A 324 32.71 25.10 -1.64
N ARG A 325 32.89 25.99 -2.62
CA ARG A 325 31.80 26.74 -3.24
C ARG A 325 30.77 25.80 -3.89
N GLU A 326 31.26 24.75 -4.55
CA GLU A 326 30.46 23.74 -5.25
C GLU A 326 29.69 22.86 -4.25
N ASP A 327 30.36 22.42 -3.16
CA ASP A 327 29.70 21.69 -2.07
C ASP A 327 28.52 22.49 -1.49
N GLN A 328 28.76 23.77 -1.18
CA GLN A 328 27.76 24.65 -0.58
C GLN A 328 26.58 24.89 -1.52
N ALA A 329 26.83 25.13 -2.81
CA ALA A 329 25.80 25.32 -3.83
C ALA A 329 24.87 24.09 -3.96
N VAL A 330 25.43 22.88 -4.06
CA VAL A 330 24.63 21.65 -4.22
C VAL A 330 23.96 21.20 -2.92
N LEU A 331 24.52 21.51 -1.75
CA LEU A 331 23.83 21.31 -0.47
C LEU A 331 22.66 22.28 -0.26
N ALA A 332 22.75 23.51 -0.77
CA ALA A 332 21.67 24.49 -0.67
C ALA A 332 20.42 24.07 -1.45
N VAL A 333 20.58 23.34 -2.56
CA VAL A 333 19.48 22.77 -3.36
C VAL A 333 18.48 21.98 -2.54
N ARG A 334 18.96 21.19 -1.57
CA ARG A 334 18.12 20.37 -0.70
C ARG A 334 16.99 21.17 -0.04
N ARG A 335 17.24 22.41 0.37
CA ARG A 335 16.24 23.27 1.02
C ARG A 335 15.06 23.54 0.07
N GLN A 336 15.33 23.70 -1.23
CA GLN A 336 14.36 24.14 -2.24
C GLN A 336 13.51 22.99 -2.81
N THR A 337 13.98 21.74 -2.82
CA THR A 337 13.24 20.58 -3.40
C THR A 337 11.96 20.18 -2.63
N THR A 338 11.69 20.89 -1.54
CA THR A 338 10.68 20.58 -0.52
C THR A 338 9.42 21.41 -0.74
N THR A 339 9.59 22.69 -1.04
CA THR A 339 8.54 23.70 -1.30
C THR A 339 8.03 23.71 -2.75
N LEU A 340 8.15 22.59 -3.49
CA LEU A 340 7.68 22.51 -4.89
C LEU A 340 6.16 22.75 -4.99
N ARG A 341 5.40 22.18 -4.03
CA ARG A 341 3.94 22.35 -3.90
C ARG A 341 3.57 23.83 -3.74
N ASP A 342 4.23 24.53 -2.82
CA ASP A 342 3.90 25.92 -2.42
C ASP A 342 4.13 26.95 -3.54
N ARG A 343 4.91 26.58 -4.56
CA ARG A 343 5.29 27.45 -5.69
C ARG A 343 4.45 27.21 -6.95
N GLY A 344 3.57 26.21 -6.95
CA GLY A 344 2.92 25.73 -8.18
C GLY A 344 3.91 25.16 -9.20
N GLU A 345 5.09 24.68 -8.75
CA GLU A 345 6.10 24.09 -9.62
C GLU A 345 5.77 22.63 -9.93
N SER A 346 5.90 22.24 -11.19
CA SER A 346 5.66 20.87 -11.62
C SER A 346 6.97 20.09 -11.64
N LEU A 347 6.99 18.91 -11.03
CA LEU A 347 8.07 17.95 -11.22
C LEU A 347 7.81 17.18 -12.52
N VAL A 348 8.78 17.21 -13.44
CA VAL A 348 8.67 16.54 -14.74
C VAL A 348 9.75 15.46 -14.83
N PHE A 349 9.31 14.20 -14.86
CA PHE A 349 10.17 13.03 -15.03
C PHE A 349 10.00 12.48 -16.45
N ARG A 350 11.08 12.46 -17.22
CA ARG A 350 11.14 11.98 -18.60
C ARG A 350 12.02 10.75 -18.69
N LEU A 351 11.48 9.68 -19.27
CA LEU A 351 12.20 8.48 -19.67
C LEU A 351 12.23 8.42 -21.21
N ASP A 352 13.40 8.66 -21.78
CA ASP A 352 13.65 8.58 -23.22
C ASP A 352 14.38 7.27 -23.53
N SER A 353 13.70 6.36 -24.23
CA SER A 353 14.26 5.11 -24.76
C SER A 353 14.61 5.24 -26.24
N ALA A 354 15.14 4.18 -26.86
CA ALA A 354 15.42 4.16 -28.29
C ALA A 354 14.18 4.35 -29.19
N THR A 355 12.95 4.15 -28.68
CA THR A 355 11.72 4.24 -29.47
C THR A 355 10.63 5.14 -28.86
N HIS A 356 10.58 5.25 -27.54
CA HIS A 356 9.49 5.92 -26.81
C HIS A 356 9.98 6.94 -25.80
N ARG A 357 9.23 8.03 -25.69
CA ARG A 357 9.32 9.03 -24.63
C ARG A 357 8.12 8.86 -23.71
N ILE A 358 8.38 8.68 -22.42
CA ILE A 358 7.36 8.71 -21.37
C ILE A 358 7.64 9.91 -20.48
N GLU A 359 6.66 10.80 -20.33
CA GLU A 359 6.74 11.98 -19.47
C GLU A 359 5.69 11.88 -18.36
N PHE A 360 6.12 11.92 -17.11
CA PHE A 360 5.28 12.00 -15.92
C PHE A 360 5.39 13.42 -15.36
N LEU A 361 4.26 14.10 -15.20
CA LEU A 361 4.16 15.44 -14.60
C LEU A 361 3.36 15.33 -13.32
N SER A 362 3.81 16.00 -12.27
CA SER A 362 3.14 16.01 -10.97
C SER A 362 3.24 17.38 -10.33
N SER A 363 2.12 17.87 -9.78
CA SER A 363 2.02 19.14 -9.06
C SER A 363 0.90 19.05 -8.01
N SER A 364 0.64 20.15 -7.30
CA SER A 364 -0.55 20.32 -6.46
C SER A 364 -1.87 20.23 -7.24
N GLU A 365 -1.89 20.55 -8.54
CA GLU A 365 -3.10 20.62 -9.36
C GLU A 365 -3.53 19.28 -9.97
N GLY A 366 -2.73 18.23 -9.81
CA GLY A 366 -2.97 16.91 -10.41
C GLY A 366 -1.72 16.17 -10.85
N GLN A 367 -1.93 15.04 -11.52
CA GLN A 367 -0.89 14.21 -12.13
C GLN A 367 -1.22 13.89 -13.58
N MET A 368 -0.21 13.88 -14.45
CA MET A 368 -0.35 13.53 -15.86
C MET A 368 0.75 12.58 -16.32
N VAL A 369 0.39 11.62 -17.18
CA VAL A 369 1.31 10.76 -17.92
C VAL A 369 1.12 11.03 -19.41
N ARG A 370 2.22 11.25 -20.15
CA ARG A 370 2.24 11.32 -21.62
C ARG A 370 3.11 10.21 -22.17
N ILE A 371 2.69 9.62 -23.28
CA ILE A 371 3.48 8.63 -24.00
C ILE A 371 3.52 9.01 -25.48
N GLY A 372 4.73 9.09 -26.05
CA GLY A 372 4.98 9.41 -27.45
C GLY A 372 6.17 8.65 -28.01
N THR A 373 6.48 8.88 -29.28
CA THR A 373 7.63 8.27 -29.97
C THR A 373 8.83 9.21 -29.98
N VAL A 374 10.05 8.68 -30.14
CA VAL A 374 11.29 9.48 -30.11
C VAL A 374 11.72 9.97 -31.50
N SER A 375 11.29 9.30 -32.57
CA SER A 375 11.63 9.67 -33.95
C SER A 375 11.00 10.98 -34.41
N GLU A 376 9.82 11.31 -33.88
CA GLU A 376 9.13 12.57 -34.13
C GLU A 376 8.97 13.30 -32.80
N LYS A 377 9.99 14.10 -32.45
CA LYS A 377 9.90 15.03 -31.31
C LYS A 377 8.61 15.83 -31.46
N ASP A 378 7.76 15.72 -30.44
CA ASP A 378 6.43 16.33 -30.28
C ASP A 378 5.21 15.46 -30.64
N GLN A 379 5.36 14.27 -31.26
CA GLN A 379 4.22 13.35 -31.42
C GLN A 379 3.91 12.55 -30.14
N VAL A 380 2.89 13.00 -29.41
CA VAL A 380 2.32 12.29 -28.25
C VAL A 380 1.12 11.46 -28.70
N SER A 381 1.20 10.13 -28.55
CA SER A 381 0.11 9.20 -28.90
C SER A 381 -0.94 9.07 -27.80
N TRP A 382 -0.56 9.31 -26.53
CA TRP A 382 -1.43 9.04 -25.38
C TRP A 382 -1.18 10.03 -24.24
N LYS A 383 -2.26 10.44 -23.58
CA LYS A 383 -2.25 11.26 -22.36
C LYS A 383 -3.21 10.63 -21.35
N ALA A 384 -2.81 10.55 -20.09
CA ALA A 384 -3.69 10.22 -18.97
C ALA A 384 -3.51 11.27 -17.88
N PHE A 385 -4.59 11.76 -17.29
CA PHE A 385 -4.63 12.86 -16.34
C PHE A 385 -5.59 12.55 -15.20
N ILE A 386 -5.22 12.93 -13.99
CA ILE A 386 -6.10 12.95 -12.82
C ILE A 386 -6.00 14.35 -12.22
N ASP A 387 -7.15 15.02 -12.07
CA ASP A 387 -7.23 16.39 -11.55
C ASP A 387 -7.14 16.46 -10.03
N GLN A 388 -6.91 17.66 -9.50
CA GLN A 388 -6.79 17.93 -8.06
C GLN A 388 -7.95 17.37 -7.21
N ASP A 389 -9.18 17.42 -7.71
CA ASP A 389 -10.37 16.93 -7.00
C ASP A 389 -10.37 15.39 -6.86
N GLY A 390 -9.59 14.70 -7.70
CA GLY A 390 -9.33 13.26 -7.64
C GLY A 390 -10.54 12.42 -8.01
N ASP A 391 -11.58 13.04 -8.57
CA ASP A 391 -12.88 12.40 -8.81
C ASP A 391 -12.96 11.68 -10.15
N HIS A 392 -12.02 11.96 -11.07
CA HIS A 392 -12.04 11.38 -12.42
C HIS A 392 -10.62 11.07 -12.93
N LEU A 393 -10.45 9.87 -13.51
CA LEU A 393 -9.33 9.56 -14.39
C LEU A 393 -9.75 9.91 -15.82
N GLU A 394 -9.10 10.91 -16.41
CA GLU A 394 -9.22 11.22 -17.83
C GLU A 394 -8.10 10.52 -18.62
N VAL A 395 -8.47 9.83 -19.69
CA VAL A 395 -7.55 9.19 -20.63
C VAL A 395 -7.90 9.64 -22.04
N PHE A 396 -6.90 10.15 -22.75
CA PHE A 396 -7.02 10.64 -24.12
C PHE A 396 -6.00 9.97 -25.03
N ALA A 397 -6.51 9.21 -25.99
CA ALA A 397 -5.70 8.63 -27.05
C ALA A 397 -5.71 9.58 -28.25
N VAL A 398 -4.55 10.18 -28.52
CA VAL A 398 -4.42 11.37 -29.39
C VAL A 398 -4.63 10.99 -30.86
N ASP A 399 -3.94 9.94 -31.32
CA ASP A 399 -3.93 9.53 -32.73
C ASP A 399 -5.33 9.08 -33.21
N SER A 400 -6.15 8.49 -32.34
CA SER A 400 -7.53 8.09 -32.65
C SER A 400 -8.59 9.13 -32.27
N ARG A 401 -8.19 10.22 -31.59
CA ARG A 401 -9.08 11.23 -31.00
C ARG A 401 -10.18 10.61 -30.10
N ARG A 402 -9.80 9.69 -29.21
CA ARG A 402 -10.72 9.00 -28.28
C ARG A 402 -10.49 9.45 -26.85
N ARG A 403 -11.57 9.77 -26.12
CA ARG A 403 -11.57 10.22 -24.72
C ARG A 403 -12.33 9.24 -23.83
N LEU A 404 -11.80 8.95 -22.66
CA LEU A 404 -12.43 8.18 -21.59
C LEU A 404 -12.29 8.97 -20.28
N LEU A 405 -13.39 9.27 -19.62
CA LEU A 405 -13.42 9.95 -18.33
C LEU A 405 -14.15 9.02 -17.35
N VAL A 406 -13.37 8.33 -16.51
CA VAL A 406 -13.85 7.31 -15.56
C VAL A 406 -13.96 7.94 -14.17
N PRO A 407 -15.12 7.85 -13.48
CA PRO A 407 -15.23 8.25 -12.08
C PRO A 407 -14.29 7.43 -11.21
N TRP A 408 -13.47 8.09 -10.40
CA TRP A 408 -12.63 7.43 -9.41
C TRP A 408 -13.52 6.97 -8.25
N PRO A 409 -13.39 5.72 -7.75
CA PRO A 409 -14.23 5.25 -6.67
C PRO A 409 -13.88 5.98 -5.36
N ALA A 410 -14.90 6.27 -4.56
CA ALA A 410 -14.78 6.91 -3.23
C ALA A 410 -14.20 5.94 -2.16
N VAL A 411 -13.14 5.22 -2.51
CA VAL A 411 -12.39 4.28 -1.69
C VAL A 411 -11.18 5.01 -1.13
N ARG A 412 -10.83 4.75 0.13
CA ARG A 412 -9.59 5.26 0.73
C ARG A 412 -8.39 4.71 -0.04
N ALA A 413 -7.70 5.60 -0.74
CA ALA A 413 -6.56 5.29 -1.58
C ALA A 413 -5.39 6.23 -1.22
N ASP A 414 -4.34 5.63 -0.65
CA ASP A 414 -3.03 6.25 -0.46
C ASP A 414 -2.06 5.49 -1.37
N GLY A 415 -1.65 6.15 -2.45
CA GLY A 415 -0.68 5.62 -3.40
C GLY A 415 0.59 6.44 -3.37
N LYS A 416 1.72 5.82 -3.00
CA LYS A 416 3.05 6.46 -3.02
C LYS A 416 3.95 5.71 -4.01
N PHE A 417 4.29 6.36 -5.12
CA PHE A 417 5.23 5.87 -6.12
C PHE A 417 6.57 6.59 -5.97
N GLY A 418 7.61 5.87 -5.55
CA GLY A 418 8.96 6.39 -5.38
C GLY A 418 9.90 5.95 -6.51
N ILE A 419 10.43 6.91 -7.26
CA ILE A 419 11.58 6.68 -8.14
C ILE A 419 12.84 6.94 -7.32
N ALA A 420 13.52 5.86 -6.92
CA ALA A 420 14.81 5.93 -6.23
C ALA A 420 15.96 5.63 -7.22
N LEU A 421 16.69 6.67 -7.62
CA LEU A 421 17.84 6.57 -8.51
C LEU A 421 19.08 6.30 -7.65
N ARG A 422 19.60 5.07 -7.75
CA ARG A 422 20.63 4.50 -6.87
C ARG A 422 21.76 3.87 -7.67
N GLU A 423 23.00 4.29 -7.43
CA GLU A 423 24.19 3.59 -7.95
C GLU A 423 24.78 2.66 -6.90
N THR A 424 24.87 1.37 -7.21
CA THR A 424 25.60 0.37 -6.40
C THR A 424 26.92 -0.01 -7.08
N LYS A 425 28.05 0.20 -6.39
CA LYS A 425 29.33 -0.39 -6.81
C LYS A 425 29.35 -1.87 -6.40
N ALA A 426 30.06 -2.72 -7.15
CA ALA A 426 29.93 -4.19 -7.08
C ALA A 426 30.25 -4.89 -5.74
N ASN A 427 30.60 -4.14 -4.69
CA ASN A 427 30.77 -4.59 -3.29
C ASN A 427 30.41 -3.48 -2.27
N ARG A 428 29.55 -2.52 -2.62
CA ARG A 428 29.06 -1.46 -1.71
C ARG A 428 27.57 -1.21 -1.91
N GLU A 429 26.88 -0.99 -0.80
CA GLU A 429 25.55 -0.41 -0.81
C GLU A 429 25.59 1.01 -1.41
N VAL A 430 24.52 1.36 -2.11
CA VAL A 430 24.11 2.68 -2.65
C VAL A 430 25.04 3.87 -2.37
N VAL A 431 25.76 4.34 -3.40
CA VAL A 431 26.67 5.50 -3.38
C VAL A 431 25.91 6.83 -3.34
N TYR A 432 24.73 6.90 -3.96
CA TYR A 432 23.82 8.04 -3.89
C TYR A 432 22.37 7.59 -4.05
N SER A 433 21.42 8.34 -3.47
CA SER A 433 19.98 8.08 -3.59
C SER A 433 19.22 9.39 -3.81
N LEU A 434 18.78 9.65 -5.04
CA LEU A 434 17.80 10.68 -5.36
C LEU A 434 16.41 10.03 -5.36
N THR A 435 15.48 10.56 -4.56
CA THR A 435 14.12 9.99 -4.45
C THR A 435 13.08 11.02 -4.87
N ALA A 436 12.38 10.74 -5.98
CA ALA A 436 11.18 11.46 -6.37
C ALA A 436 9.96 10.63 -5.94
N ASN A 437 9.24 11.10 -4.93
CA ASN A 437 7.99 10.50 -4.47
C ASN A 437 6.81 11.27 -5.07
N LEU A 438 6.00 10.56 -5.84
CA LEU A 438 4.71 11.02 -6.36
C LEU A 438 3.62 10.29 -5.60
N GLY A 439 2.53 10.96 -5.27
CA GLY A 439 1.40 10.26 -4.71
C GLY A 439 0.12 11.04 -4.65
N TYR A 440 -0.92 10.35 -4.21
CA TYR A 440 -2.26 10.88 -4.08
C TYR A 440 -2.88 10.34 -2.79
N LYS A 441 -3.66 11.20 -2.15
CA LYS A 441 -4.46 10.92 -0.96
C LYS A 441 -5.92 11.21 -1.30
N HIS A 442 -6.73 10.16 -1.43
CA HIS A 442 -8.17 10.30 -1.65
C HIS A 442 -8.95 9.43 -0.64
N GLY A 443 -10.03 9.96 -0.10
CA GLY A 443 -10.92 9.22 0.82
C GLY A 443 -11.73 10.16 1.74
N PRO A 444 -12.87 9.70 2.26
CA PRO A 444 -13.78 10.53 3.08
C PRO A 444 -13.24 10.88 4.47
N GLU A 445 -12.25 10.13 4.97
CA GLU A 445 -11.57 10.38 6.26
C GLU A 445 -10.43 11.40 6.16
N ILE A 446 -10.01 11.77 4.94
CA ILE A 446 -8.87 12.67 4.71
C ILE A 446 -9.37 14.11 4.75
N GLY A 447 -8.75 14.94 5.60
CA GLY A 447 -9.08 16.37 5.68
C GLY A 447 -8.89 17.05 4.32
N ALA A 448 -9.69 18.09 4.03
CA ALA A 448 -9.65 18.76 2.73
C ALA A 448 -8.26 19.32 2.36
N ASP A 449 -7.45 19.71 3.36
CA ASP A 449 -6.10 20.23 3.19
C ASP A 449 -5.05 19.13 2.90
N ASP A 450 -5.33 17.89 3.34
CA ASP A 450 -4.50 16.68 3.16
C ASP A 450 -4.90 15.85 1.93
N ALA A 451 -6.06 16.13 1.35
CA ALA A 451 -6.56 15.47 0.15
C ALA A 451 -5.87 15.99 -1.13
N GLY A 452 -5.78 15.14 -2.15
CA GLY A 452 -5.24 15.47 -3.46
C GLY A 452 -3.82 14.94 -3.69
N PHE A 453 -3.08 15.62 -4.56
CA PHE A 453 -1.80 15.16 -5.09
C PHE A 453 -0.63 15.78 -4.33
N PHE A 454 0.38 14.96 -4.06
CA PHE A 454 1.65 15.42 -3.55
C PHE A 454 2.80 15.02 -4.48
N THR A 455 3.72 15.96 -4.62
CA THR A 455 4.94 15.83 -5.42
C THR A 455 6.09 16.21 -4.52
N LYS A 456 7.06 15.31 -4.38
CA LYS A 456 8.12 15.48 -3.39
C LYS A 456 9.43 14.97 -3.89
N LEU A 457 10.39 15.88 -4.01
CA LEU A 457 11.75 15.56 -4.37
C LEU A 457 12.64 15.60 -3.12
N SER A 458 13.39 14.53 -2.89
CA SER A 458 14.24 14.38 -1.71
C SER A 458 15.62 13.85 -2.11
N ILE A 459 16.65 14.59 -1.70
CA ILE A 459 18.05 14.31 -1.95
C ILE A 459 18.79 14.37 -0.61
N SER A 460 19.53 13.34 -0.25
CA SER A 460 20.27 13.34 1.02
C SER A 460 21.52 14.24 0.93
N PRO A 461 21.95 14.90 2.02
CA PRO A 461 23.17 15.71 2.02
C PRO A 461 24.44 14.94 1.60
N ALA A 462 24.51 13.65 1.93
CA ALA A 462 25.58 12.75 1.46
C ALA A 462 25.52 12.51 -0.06
N THR A 463 24.31 12.38 -0.62
CA THR A 463 24.12 12.32 -2.08
C THR A 463 24.58 13.62 -2.76
N CYS A 464 24.23 14.78 -2.22
CA CYS A 464 24.71 16.08 -2.70
C CYS A 464 26.25 16.12 -2.81
N LEU A 465 26.96 15.77 -1.73
CA LEU A 465 28.42 15.77 -1.74
C LEU A 465 29.02 14.67 -2.63
N SER A 466 28.42 13.47 -2.69
CA SER A 466 28.91 12.41 -3.56
C SER A 466 28.78 12.73 -5.05
N LEU A 467 27.77 13.51 -5.45
CA LEU A 467 27.58 13.95 -6.84
C LEU A 467 28.59 15.02 -7.25
N VAL A 468 28.86 15.98 -6.36
CA VAL A 468 29.91 17.00 -6.60
C VAL A 468 31.29 16.35 -6.63
N ARG A 469 31.55 15.38 -5.75
CA ARG A 469 32.91 14.84 -5.50
C ARG A 469 33.13 13.45 -6.08
N ASP A 470 32.47 13.10 -7.19
CA ASP A 470 32.90 11.93 -7.97
C ASP A 470 34.24 12.22 -8.67
N ASN A 471 35.01 11.17 -8.94
CA ASN A 471 36.38 11.28 -9.45
C ASN A 471 36.46 11.84 -10.88
N ASP A 472 35.34 11.87 -11.59
CA ASP A 472 35.19 12.38 -12.96
C ASP A 472 34.31 13.64 -13.05
N ALA A 473 33.99 14.27 -11.91
CA ALA A 473 33.17 15.46 -11.86
C ALA A 473 33.88 16.70 -12.45
N ALA A 474 33.23 17.32 -13.43
CA ALA A 474 33.63 18.58 -14.05
C ALA A 474 32.57 19.66 -13.76
N TYR A 475 33.05 20.86 -13.42
CA TYR A 475 32.21 21.99 -13.02
C TYR A 475 32.28 23.11 -14.05
N GLN A 476 31.13 23.70 -14.37
CA GLN A 476 31.02 24.91 -15.20
C GLN A 476 30.16 25.93 -14.47
N TRP A 477 30.69 27.13 -14.28
CA TRP A 477 29.98 28.27 -13.70
C TRP A 477 29.60 29.26 -14.80
N ASN A 478 28.33 29.65 -14.84
CA ASN A 478 27.82 30.68 -15.75
C ASN A 478 26.99 31.69 -14.94
N GLU A 479 27.62 32.79 -14.53
CA GLU A 479 27.05 33.79 -13.61
C GLU A 479 26.50 33.17 -12.30
N SER A 480 25.20 32.93 -12.24
CA SER A 480 24.45 32.36 -11.13
C SER A 480 24.22 30.84 -11.27
N GLU A 481 24.48 30.24 -12.43
CA GLU A 481 24.31 28.82 -12.67
C GLU A 481 25.58 28.02 -12.35
N LEU A 482 25.42 26.92 -11.62
CA LEU A 482 26.40 25.83 -11.51
C LEU A 482 25.90 24.61 -12.30
N THR A 483 26.70 24.18 -13.28
CA THR A 483 26.55 22.89 -13.96
C THR A 483 27.61 21.92 -13.44
N VAL A 484 27.19 20.78 -12.91
CA VAL A 484 28.04 19.65 -12.52
C VAL A 484 27.82 18.50 -13.50
N LYS A 485 28.90 17.98 -14.09
CA LYS A 485 28.87 16.89 -15.08
C LYS A 485 29.81 15.76 -14.68
N THR A 486 29.31 14.54 -14.66
CA THR A 486 30.09 13.29 -14.56
C THR A 486 29.90 12.47 -15.85
N SER A 487 30.60 11.36 -16.00
CA SER A 487 30.36 10.42 -17.12
C SER A 487 28.95 9.81 -17.15
N LYS A 488 28.20 9.94 -16.05
CA LYS A 488 26.86 9.33 -15.87
C LYS A 488 25.73 10.33 -15.67
N SER A 489 26.04 11.58 -15.31
CA SER A 489 25.01 12.55 -14.93
C SER A 489 25.35 14.00 -15.25
N GLU A 490 24.31 14.83 -15.37
CA GLU A 490 24.38 16.28 -15.52
C GLU A 490 23.37 16.91 -14.54
N MET A 491 23.84 17.76 -13.64
CA MET A 491 23.04 18.51 -12.68
C MET A 491 23.22 20.01 -12.92
N ARG A 492 22.11 20.76 -13.03
CA ARG A 492 22.11 22.23 -13.16
C ARG A 492 21.38 22.87 -11.99
N VAL A 493 22.02 23.87 -11.40
CA VAL A 493 21.58 24.57 -10.20
C VAL A 493 21.65 26.08 -10.42
N ASP A 494 20.54 26.78 -10.24
CA ASP A 494 20.56 28.23 -10.01
C ASP A 494 20.97 28.48 -8.56
N THR A 495 22.12 29.11 -8.34
CA THR A 495 22.69 29.37 -7.02
C THR A 495 22.21 30.67 -6.38
N MET A 496 21.49 31.53 -7.10
CA MET A 496 20.80 32.69 -6.54
C MET A 496 19.49 32.29 -5.88
N SER A 497 18.69 31.45 -6.54
CA SER A 497 17.47 30.87 -5.94
C SER A 497 17.71 29.55 -5.19
N ASN A 498 18.91 28.98 -5.31
CA ASN A 498 19.28 27.63 -4.86
C ASN A 498 18.45 26.49 -5.50
N ARG A 499 17.82 26.71 -6.65
CA ARG A 499 16.89 25.73 -7.27
C ARG A 499 17.62 24.69 -8.11
N LEU A 500 17.15 23.45 -8.05
CA LEU A 500 17.46 22.42 -9.05
C LEU A 500 16.64 22.74 -10.31
N GLU A 501 17.31 23.01 -11.43
CA GLU A 501 16.63 23.14 -12.73
C GLU A 501 16.51 21.79 -13.43
N LEU A 502 17.63 21.05 -13.45
CA LEU A 502 17.80 19.83 -14.23
C LEU A 502 18.63 18.81 -13.45
N PHE A 503 18.17 17.56 -13.45
CA PHE A 503 19.00 16.40 -13.14
C PHE A 503 18.83 15.35 -14.25
N ARG A 504 19.88 15.05 -15.00
CA ARG A 504 19.86 14.07 -16.10
C ARG A 504 20.83 12.93 -15.79
N PHE A 505 20.38 11.70 -15.98
CA PHE A 505 21.20 10.49 -16.07
C PHE A 505 21.43 10.15 -17.55
N LEU A 506 22.69 9.98 -17.93
CA LEU A 506 23.15 9.83 -19.31
C LEU A 506 23.22 8.36 -19.78
N THR A 507 23.39 7.41 -18.85
CA THR A 507 23.36 5.96 -19.14
C THR A 507 22.94 5.16 -17.91
N LEU A 508 21.83 4.40 -17.99
CA LEU A 508 21.40 3.46 -16.94
C LEU A 508 21.58 1.98 -17.31
N THR A 509 21.60 1.65 -18.60
CA THR A 509 21.66 0.28 -19.14
C THR A 509 22.44 0.24 -20.47
N GLU A 510 22.75 -0.97 -20.96
CA GLU A 510 23.39 -1.17 -22.28
C GLU A 510 22.47 -0.71 -23.43
N ASP A 511 21.16 -0.83 -23.26
CA ASP A 511 20.15 -0.09 -24.03
C ASP A 511 20.03 1.33 -23.43
N ALA A 512 20.29 2.35 -24.25
CA ALA A 512 20.57 3.73 -23.80
C ALA A 512 19.33 4.54 -23.41
N ASP A 513 18.63 4.12 -22.35
CA ASP A 513 17.56 4.88 -21.73
C ASP A 513 18.12 6.10 -20.98
N ASN A 514 17.76 7.31 -21.44
CA ASN A 514 18.07 8.57 -20.78
C ASN A 514 16.95 8.93 -19.80
N VAL A 515 17.30 9.22 -18.56
CA VAL A 515 16.35 9.70 -17.54
C VAL A 515 16.62 11.16 -17.24
N THR A 516 15.61 12.02 -17.40
CA THR A 516 15.69 13.44 -17.04
C THR A 516 14.63 13.77 -16.01
N LEU A 517 15.05 14.36 -14.91
CA LEU A 517 14.19 15.03 -13.94
C LEU A 517 14.36 16.54 -14.10
N ALA A 518 13.28 17.27 -14.22
CA ALA A 518 13.26 18.73 -14.29
C ALA A 518 12.21 19.31 -13.35
N VAL A 519 12.43 20.55 -12.91
CA VAL A 519 11.44 21.33 -12.15
C VAL A 519 11.00 22.50 -13.03
N GLU A 520 9.74 22.49 -13.44
CA GLU A 520 9.21 23.40 -14.47
C GLU A 520 7.97 24.14 -13.95
N SER A 521 8.03 25.48 -13.92
CA SER A 521 6.91 26.33 -13.51
C SER A 521 5.84 26.36 -14.61
N GLY A 522 4.56 26.17 -14.25
CA GLY A 522 3.43 26.23 -15.19
C GLY A 522 3.30 25.06 -16.17
N ALA A 523 4.12 24.01 -16.07
CA ALA A 523 4.06 22.86 -16.98
C ALA A 523 2.73 22.09 -16.86
N MET A 524 2.17 21.94 -15.64
CA MET A 524 0.86 21.32 -15.44
C MET A 524 -0.28 22.15 -16.07
N GLU A 525 -0.32 23.47 -15.88
CA GLU A 525 -1.33 24.32 -16.53
C GLU A 525 -1.27 24.22 -18.05
N ALA A 526 -0.05 24.25 -18.61
CA ALA A 526 0.17 24.16 -20.06
C ALA A 526 -0.31 22.80 -20.59
N ALA A 527 0.02 21.72 -19.88
CA ALA A 527 -0.46 20.37 -20.15
C ALA A 527 -2.00 20.24 -20.07
N ARG A 528 -2.63 20.83 -19.04
CA ARG A 528 -4.09 20.82 -18.86
C ARG A 528 -4.79 21.59 -19.97
N ARG A 529 -4.26 22.76 -20.37
CA ARG A 529 -4.77 23.55 -21.49
C ARG A 529 -4.63 22.82 -22.83
N ASP A 530 -3.49 22.16 -23.06
CA ASP A 530 -3.23 21.29 -24.21
C ASP A 530 -4.21 20.10 -24.25
N LEU A 531 -4.46 19.42 -23.11
CA LEU A 531 -5.45 18.35 -23.02
C LEU A 531 -6.89 18.84 -23.28
N SER A 532 -7.34 19.94 -22.66
CA SER A 532 -8.68 20.50 -22.90
C SER A 532 -8.86 20.86 -24.38
N THR A 533 -7.94 21.64 -24.96
CA THR A 533 -8.02 22.09 -26.37
C THR A 533 -8.15 20.92 -27.35
N LEU A 534 -7.53 19.78 -27.05
CA LEU A 534 -7.65 18.57 -27.87
C LEU A 534 -8.99 17.82 -27.68
N THR A 535 -9.58 17.91 -26.48
CA THR A 535 -10.74 17.12 -26.01
C THR A 535 -12.07 17.88 -25.94
N ASP A 536 -12.09 19.22 -26.09
CA ASP A 536 -13.26 20.10 -25.93
C ASP A 536 -14.49 19.71 -26.78
N ASN A 537 -14.30 18.93 -27.86
CA ASN A 537 -15.36 18.42 -28.73
C ASN A 537 -15.34 16.89 -28.91
N ILE A 538 -14.70 16.15 -28.00
CA ILE A 538 -14.57 14.69 -28.06
C ILE A 538 -15.47 14.05 -26.99
N PRO A 539 -16.44 13.20 -27.38
CA PRO A 539 -17.36 12.58 -26.43
C PRO A 539 -16.62 11.60 -25.50
N ASN A 540 -17.05 11.57 -24.24
CA ASN A 540 -16.63 10.55 -23.29
C ASN A 540 -17.15 9.17 -23.74
N GLN A 541 -16.28 8.16 -23.75
CA GLN A 541 -16.64 6.77 -24.08
C GLN A 541 -16.96 5.91 -22.86
N PHE A 542 -16.83 6.44 -21.63
CA PHE A 542 -17.22 5.72 -20.43
C PHE A 542 -18.76 5.64 -20.34
N ASP A 543 -19.27 4.44 -20.11
CA ASP A 543 -20.70 4.19 -19.86
C ASP A 543 -20.91 3.72 -18.41
N SER A 544 -21.65 4.51 -17.65
CA SER A 544 -22.05 4.18 -16.27
C SER A 544 -22.86 2.87 -16.13
N GLN A 545 -23.55 2.43 -17.19
CA GLN A 545 -24.30 1.17 -17.21
C GLN A 545 -23.41 -0.01 -17.63
N SER A 546 -22.23 0.26 -18.18
CA SER A 546 -21.26 -0.74 -18.64
C SER A 546 -19.82 -0.33 -18.24
N PRO A 547 -19.53 -0.09 -16.94
CA PRO A 547 -18.30 0.57 -16.51
C PRO A 547 -17.02 -0.24 -16.79
N ILE A 548 -17.09 -1.57 -16.72
CA ILE A 548 -15.96 -2.46 -17.05
C ILE A 548 -15.86 -2.57 -18.57
N SER A 549 -16.95 -2.88 -19.27
CA SER A 549 -16.92 -3.10 -20.73
C SER A 549 -16.48 -1.85 -21.50
N SER A 550 -16.97 -0.65 -21.14
CA SER A 550 -16.57 0.60 -21.79
C SER A 550 -15.10 0.96 -21.55
N THR A 551 -14.62 0.80 -20.31
CA THR A 551 -13.20 1.02 -19.94
C THR A 551 -12.27 0.05 -20.67
N LEU A 552 -12.59 -1.24 -20.70
CA LEU A 552 -11.78 -2.24 -21.41
C LEU A 552 -11.84 -2.05 -22.94
N SER A 553 -13.00 -1.71 -23.51
CA SER A 553 -13.14 -1.38 -24.95
C SER A 553 -12.35 -0.14 -25.35
N PHE A 554 -12.14 0.81 -24.42
CA PHE A 554 -11.19 1.89 -24.63
C PHE A 554 -9.75 1.39 -24.76
N LEU A 555 -9.28 0.61 -23.79
CA LEU A 555 -7.90 0.11 -23.70
C LEU A 555 -7.54 -0.93 -24.78
N CYS A 556 -8.51 -1.72 -25.24
CA CYS A 556 -8.32 -2.72 -26.30
C CYS A 556 -8.57 -2.18 -27.72
N HIS A 557 -8.52 -0.86 -27.93
CA HIS A 557 -8.63 -0.25 -29.26
C HIS A 557 -7.28 -0.24 -30.00
N ALA A 558 -7.31 -0.21 -31.34
CA ALA A 558 -6.14 -0.52 -32.18
C ALA A 558 -4.90 0.38 -31.95
N ASP A 559 -5.12 1.64 -31.58
CA ASP A 559 -4.09 2.60 -31.20
C ASP A 559 -3.47 2.27 -29.83
N SER A 560 -4.29 1.97 -28.82
CA SER A 560 -3.84 1.56 -27.49
C SER A 560 -3.12 0.21 -27.54
N ILE A 561 -3.57 -0.71 -28.41
CA ILE A 561 -2.86 -1.96 -28.72
C ILE A 561 -1.50 -1.66 -29.37
N THR A 562 -1.44 -0.75 -30.35
CA THR A 562 -0.17 -0.37 -31.00
C THR A 562 0.81 0.25 -30.00
N LEU A 563 0.32 1.05 -29.06
CA LEU A 563 1.11 1.62 -27.97
C LEU A 563 1.63 0.55 -27.00
N LEU A 564 0.76 -0.31 -26.47
CA LEU A 564 1.14 -1.37 -25.52
C LEU A 564 2.10 -2.41 -26.14
N THR A 565 1.91 -2.73 -27.43
CA THR A 565 2.78 -3.66 -28.17
C THR A 565 4.13 -3.04 -28.54
N SER A 566 4.19 -1.71 -28.72
CA SER A 566 5.45 -1.02 -28.97
C SER A 566 6.26 -0.80 -27.67
N LEU A 567 5.61 -0.48 -26.54
CA LEU A 567 6.24 -0.34 -25.21
C LEU A 567 6.84 -1.65 -24.63
N THR A 568 6.44 -2.80 -25.19
CA THR A 568 6.89 -4.14 -24.79
C THR A 568 7.93 -4.74 -25.76
N LYS A 569 8.19 -4.08 -26.91
CA LYS A 569 9.20 -4.48 -27.89
C LYS A 569 10.60 -4.46 -27.26
N GLY A 570 11.40 -5.51 -27.49
CA GLY A 570 12.73 -5.67 -26.88
C GLY A 570 12.74 -6.30 -25.49
N LYS A 571 11.64 -6.21 -24.71
CA LYS A 571 11.55 -6.72 -23.32
C LYS A 571 11.28 -8.23 -23.23
N GLY A 572 11.72 -9.02 -24.21
CA GLY A 572 11.47 -10.46 -24.30
C GLY A 572 10.01 -10.88 -24.60
N MET A 573 9.09 -9.93 -24.74
CA MET A 573 7.68 -10.19 -25.08
C MET A 573 7.47 -10.14 -26.60
N ASN A 574 6.68 -11.07 -27.13
CA ASN A 574 6.30 -11.09 -28.54
C ASN A 574 5.17 -10.07 -28.78
N ALA A 575 5.51 -8.96 -29.45
CA ALA A 575 4.60 -7.84 -29.72
C ALA A 575 3.41 -8.23 -30.62
N ASP A 576 3.60 -9.12 -31.60
CA ASP A 576 2.53 -9.54 -32.51
C ASP A 576 1.56 -10.49 -31.80
N ARG A 577 2.07 -11.36 -30.91
CA ARG A 577 1.21 -12.18 -30.02
C ARG A 577 0.43 -11.31 -29.04
N MET A 578 1.04 -10.25 -28.49
CA MET A 578 0.32 -9.31 -27.63
C MET A 578 -0.76 -8.54 -28.42
N ARG A 579 -0.51 -8.18 -29.68
CA ARG A 579 -1.52 -7.56 -30.57
C ARG A 579 -2.73 -8.46 -30.76
N SER A 580 -2.52 -9.69 -31.23
CA SER A 580 -3.58 -10.68 -31.44
C SER A 580 -4.35 -10.98 -30.15
N ASN A 581 -3.67 -11.12 -29.00
CA ASN A 581 -4.34 -11.29 -27.71
C ASN A 581 -5.28 -10.12 -27.38
N LEU A 582 -4.86 -8.87 -27.59
CA LEU A 582 -5.69 -7.70 -27.28
C LEU A 582 -6.86 -7.51 -28.27
N GLU A 583 -6.69 -7.89 -29.54
CA GLU A 583 -7.76 -7.94 -30.55
C GLU A 583 -8.81 -9.01 -30.22
N LEU A 584 -8.36 -10.16 -29.69
CA LEU A 584 -9.23 -11.19 -29.12
C LEU A 584 -9.98 -10.68 -27.88
N PHE A 585 -9.30 -10.01 -26.93
CA PHE A 585 -9.96 -9.40 -25.77
C PHE A 585 -11.04 -8.39 -26.19
N ARG A 586 -10.77 -7.53 -27.18
CA ARG A 586 -11.78 -6.65 -27.78
C ARG A 586 -12.99 -7.43 -28.28
N SER A 587 -12.75 -8.51 -29.05
CA SER A 587 -13.83 -9.35 -29.60
C SER A 587 -14.69 -10.00 -28.50
N LEU A 588 -14.09 -10.37 -27.36
CA LEU A 588 -14.83 -10.87 -26.19
C LEU A 588 -15.68 -9.78 -25.53
N ILE A 589 -15.15 -8.56 -25.40
CA ILE A 589 -15.89 -7.40 -24.86
C ILE A 589 -17.09 -7.07 -25.75
N ASP A 590 -16.88 -6.95 -27.07
CA ASP A 590 -17.92 -6.67 -28.07
C ASP A 590 -18.98 -7.79 -28.12
N ALA A 591 -18.59 -9.04 -27.85
CA ALA A 591 -19.50 -10.18 -27.69
C ALA A 591 -20.26 -10.20 -26.34
N GLY A 592 -19.95 -9.30 -25.41
CA GLY A 592 -20.66 -9.09 -24.15
C GLY A 592 -20.11 -9.85 -22.94
N ALA A 593 -18.84 -10.27 -22.96
CA ALA A 593 -18.24 -11.13 -21.93
C ALA A 593 -18.32 -10.57 -20.50
N PHE A 594 -18.28 -9.25 -20.31
CA PHE A 594 -18.27 -8.60 -19.00
C PHE A 594 -19.63 -8.04 -18.57
N SER A 595 -20.67 -8.19 -19.40
CA SER A 595 -22.00 -7.56 -19.22
C SER A 595 -22.75 -7.92 -17.93
N GLN A 596 -22.41 -9.04 -17.26
CA GLN A 596 -22.97 -9.38 -15.94
C GLN A 596 -22.18 -8.73 -14.80
N LEU A 597 -20.85 -8.59 -14.94
CA LEU A 597 -20.03 -7.83 -13.98
C LEU A 597 -20.37 -6.34 -14.00
N ASP A 598 -20.67 -5.78 -15.17
CA ASP A 598 -21.16 -4.41 -15.31
C ASP A 598 -22.41 -4.12 -14.46
N LYS A 599 -23.36 -5.07 -14.39
CA LYS A 599 -24.56 -4.98 -13.54
C LYS A 599 -24.23 -5.06 -12.04
N HIS A 600 -23.29 -5.92 -11.65
CA HIS A 600 -22.86 -6.03 -10.25
C HIS A 600 -22.15 -4.74 -9.80
N MET A 601 -21.29 -4.15 -10.64
CA MET A 601 -20.59 -2.90 -10.31
C MET A 601 -21.51 -1.68 -10.27
N SER A 602 -22.41 -1.54 -11.26
CA SER A 602 -23.36 -0.41 -11.33
C SER A 602 -24.38 -0.40 -10.18
N THR A 603 -24.60 -1.53 -9.51
CA THR A 603 -25.51 -1.65 -8.35
C THR A 603 -24.83 -1.56 -6.98
N THR A 604 -23.49 -1.59 -6.91
CA THR A 604 -22.73 -1.62 -5.64
C THR A 604 -21.93 -0.36 -5.32
N ALA A 605 -21.88 0.63 -6.21
CA ALA A 605 -21.11 1.86 -6.02
C ALA A 605 -21.61 2.71 -4.83
N PRO A 606 -20.84 2.83 -3.72
CA PRO A 606 -21.24 3.66 -2.59
C PRO A 606 -20.99 5.13 -2.94
N SER A 607 -22.06 5.93 -3.00
CA SER A 607 -21.94 7.39 -3.17
C SER A 607 -22.08 8.08 -1.82
N ARG A 608 -21.01 8.74 -1.33
CA ARG A 608 -21.06 9.98 -0.51
C ARG A 608 -19.64 10.47 -0.15
N LYS A 609 -19.30 11.69 -0.58
CA LYS A 609 -18.31 12.55 0.10
C LYS A 609 -18.97 13.21 1.33
N GLY A 610 -18.22 13.40 2.42
CA GLY A 610 -18.56 14.38 3.47
C GLY A 610 -19.39 13.92 4.68
N VAL A 611 -19.53 12.62 4.95
CA VAL A 611 -20.14 12.11 6.20
C VAL A 611 -19.05 11.54 7.12
N ARG A 612 -19.17 11.73 8.44
CA ARG A 612 -18.29 11.11 9.45
C ARG A 612 -18.42 9.58 9.36
N GLN A 613 -17.43 8.92 8.79
CA GLN A 613 -17.41 7.46 8.69
C GLN A 613 -17.10 6.81 10.03
N PHE A 614 -17.80 5.72 10.37
CA PHE A 614 -17.48 4.91 11.54
C PHE A 614 -16.20 4.10 11.30
N SER A 615 -15.26 4.15 12.23
CA SER A 615 -14.02 3.37 12.19
C SER A 615 -13.78 2.60 13.50
N ILE A 616 -12.93 1.58 13.45
CA ILE A 616 -12.55 0.77 14.62
C ILE A 616 -11.02 0.85 14.78
N PRO A 617 -10.50 1.22 15.96
CA PRO A 617 -9.07 1.32 16.18
C PRO A 617 -8.41 -0.06 16.08
N SER A 618 -7.38 -0.18 15.24
CA SER A 618 -6.67 -1.44 15.01
C SER A 618 -5.37 -1.47 15.80
N GLU A 619 -5.27 -2.37 16.79
CA GLU A 619 -4.00 -2.65 17.49
C GLU A 619 -2.87 -3.12 16.55
N PHE A 620 -3.23 -3.65 15.38
CA PHE A 620 -2.31 -4.19 14.40
C PHE A 620 -1.80 -3.16 13.38
N ALA A 621 -2.36 -1.95 13.34
CA ALA A 621 -1.94 -0.92 12.36
C ALA A 621 -0.56 -0.35 12.69
N ASP A 622 -0.27 -0.18 13.99
CA ASP A 622 0.93 0.51 14.47
C ASP A 622 2.12 -0.43 14.75
N ARG A 623 1.88 -1.75 14.89
CA ARG A 623 2.88 -2.70 15.42
C ARG A 623 3.86 -3.27 14.38
N ILE A 624 3.58 -3.17 13.07
CA ILE A 624 4.46 -3.64 11.98
C ILE A 624 4.33 -2.70 10.78
N PRO A 625 5.42 -2.20 10.18
CA PRO A 625 5.38 -1.52 8.88
C PRO A 625 4.87 -2.48 7.79
N ARG A 626 3.58 -2.38 7.45
CA ARG A 626 2.96 -3.23 6.43
C ARG A 626 3.44 -2.80 5.05
N ASN A 627 3.83 -3.77 4.22
CA ASN A 627 4.08 -3.49 2.82
C ASN A 627 2.76 -3.26 2.05
N PHE A 628 2.85 -2.60 0.90
CA PHE A 628 1.71 -2.29 0.03
C PHE A 628 0.84 -3.53 -0.28
N THR A 629 1.46 -4.70 -0.48
CA THR A 629 0.76 -5.96 -0.75
C THR A 629 -0.12 -6.38 0.42
N GLN A 630 0.39 -6.36 1.66
CA GLN A 630 -0.38 -6.71 2.85
C GLN A 630 -1.53 -5.72 3.10
N GLN A 631 -1.29 -4.43 2.93
CA GLN A 631 -2.32 -3.40 3.07
C GLN A 631 -3.43 -3.56 2.01
N THR A 632 -3.08 -3.89 0.77
CA THR A 632 -4.03 -4.17 -0.31
C THR A 632 -4.84 -5.45 -0.05
N VAL A 633 -4.18 -6.53 0.39
CA VAL A 633 -4.85 -7.81 0.72
C VAL A 633 -5.84 -7.65 1.88
N MET A 634 -5.52 -6.84 2.89
CA MET A 634 -6.45 -6.53 3.97
C MET A 634 -7.61 -5.63 3.52
N ASN A 635 -7.32 -4.50 2.89
CA ASN A 635 -8.33 -3.49 2.60
C ASN A 635 -9.27 -3.90 1.46
N ALA A 636 -8.80 -4.71 0.51
CA ALA A 636 -9.56 -5.14 -0.66
C ALA A 636 -9.72 -6.67 -0.77
N GLY A 637 -8.69 -7.47 -0.44
CA GLY A 637 -8.69 -8.91 -0.72
C GLY A 637 -9.62 -9.76 0.16
N LEU A 638 -9.65 -9.52 1.47
CA LEU A 638 -10.56 -10.22 2.39
C LEU A 638 -12.03 -9.77 2.27
N PRO A 639 -12.37 -8.46 2.25
CA PRO A 639 -13.78 -8.03 2.23
C PRO A 639 -14.56 -8.49 0.99
N VAL A 640 -13.89 -8.60 -0.17
CA VAL A 640 -14.53 -9.04 -1.42
C VAL A 640 -14.63 -10.55 -1.58
N SER A 641 -14.11 -11.37 -0.65
CA SER A 641 -14.11 -12.84 -0.80
C SER A 641 -15.52 -13.39 -1.05
N ASP A 642 -16.50 -12.88 -0.31
CA ASP A 642 -17.92 -13.26 -0.36
C ASP A 642 -18.64 -12.72 -1.61
N TRP A 643 -17.97 -11.86 -2.40
CA TRP A 643 -18.48 -11.34 -3.68
C TRP A 643 -17.82 -12.06 -4.87
N LEU A 644 -16.52 -12.37 -4.74
CA LEU A 644 -15.76 -13.08 -5.75
C LEU A 644 -16.22 -14.53 -5.92
N LEU A 645 -16.46 -15.25 -4.82
CA LEU A 645 -16.65 -16.70 -4.81
C LEU A 645 -17.74 -17.12 -3.80
N PRO A 646 -18.50 -18.21 -4.05
CA PRO A 646 -19.51 -18.69 -3.11
C PRO A 646 -18.87 -19.14 -1.79
N ARG A 647 -19.44 -18.69 -0.67
CA ARG A 647 -19.00 -19.05 0.69
C ARG A 647 -18.98 -20.57 0.88
N GLU A 648 -18.05 -21.06 1.72
CA GLU A 648 -17.82 -22.50 2.02
C GLU A 648 -17.35 -23.35 0.82
N SER A 649 -17.30 -22.82 -0.41
CA SER A 649 -16.66 -23.52 -1.55
C SER A 649 -15.15 -23.64 -1.39
N TRP A 650 -14.54 -24.65 -2.03
CA TRP A 650 -13.10 -24.86 -2.01
C TRP A 650 -12.32 -23.60 -2.45
N ALA A 651 -12.80 -22.92 -3.50
CA ALA A 651 -12.14 -21.75 -4.06
C ALA A 651 -12.22 -20.55 -3.09
N TRP A 652 -13.36 -20.33 -2.46
CA TRP A 652 -13.53 -19.28 -1.44
C TRP A 652 -12.64 -19.53 -0.23
N THR A 653 -12.62 -20.76 0.29
CA THR A 653 -11.77 -21.14 1.43
C THR A 653 -10.30 -20.95 1.08
N VAL A 654 -9.88 -21.39 -0.11
CA VAL A 654 -8.49 -21.24 -0.58
C VAL A 654 -8.09 -19.76 -0.74
N TRP A 655 -8.94 -18.92 -1.34
CA TRP A 655 -8.69 -17.48 -1.45
C TRP A 655 -8.55 -16.83 -0.07
N ARG A 656 -9.52 -17.09 0.82
CA ARG A 656 -9.59 -16.52 2.16
C ARG A 656 -8.39 -16.93 3.01
N GLU A 657 -8.06 -18.22 3.08
CA GLU A 657 -6.90 -18.70 3.83
C GLU A 657 -5.59 -18.15 3.26
N THR A 658 -5.47 -18.00 1.94
CA THR A 658 -4.31 -17.33 1.33
C THR A 658 -4.18 -15.89 1.82
N CYS A 659 -5.29 -15.16 1.92
CA CYS A 659 -5.29 -13.78 2.41
C CYS A 659 -4.96 -13.71 3.91
N LEU A 660 -5.53 -14.58 4.75
CA LEU A 660 -5.21 -14.66 6.19
C LEU A 660 -3.72 -14.96 6.42
N VAL A 661 -3.16 -15.93 5.70
CA VAL A 661 -1.74 -16.32 5.75
C VAL A 661 -0.82 -15.16 5.37
N LEU A 662 -1.17 -14.38 4.33
CA LEU A 662 -0.41 -13.17 3.94
C LEU A 662 -0.46 -12.06 5.01
N CYS A 663 -1.49 -12.07 5.85
CA CYS A 663 -1.63 -11.19 7.03
C CYS A 663 -0.98 -11.77 8.30
N GLY A 664 -0.38 -12.97 8.23
CA GLY A 664 0.23 -13.66 9.38
C GLY A 664 -0.71 -14.55 10.20
N GLU A 665 -2.00 -14.53 9.91
CA GLU A 665 -3.02 -15.30 10.62
C GLU A 665 -3.13 -16.72 10.06
N THR A 666 -2.69 -17.71 10.84
CA THR A 666 -2.57 -19.11 10.40
C THR A 666 -3.24 -20.13 11.33
N THR A 667 -3.90 -19.65 12.37
CA THR A 667 -4.45 -20.45 13.48
C THR A 667 -5.41 -21.55 13.02
N GLN A 668 -6.29 -21.24 12.07
CA GLN A 668 -7.30 -22.19 11.55
C GLN A 668 -6.91 -22.86 10.23
N THR A 669 -5.91 -22.32 9.52
CA THR A 669 -5.50 -22.75 8.18
C THR A 669 -5.15 -24.22 8.10
N LYS A 670 -4.54 -24.79 9.15
CA LYS A 670 -4.23 -26.23 9.21
C LYS A 670 -5.50 -27.09 9.29
N SER A 671 -6.54 -26.65 9.99
CA SER A 671 -7.82 -27.37 10.05
C SER A 671 -8.56 -27.26 8.72
N GLN A 672 -8.62 -26.06 8.14
CA GLN A 672 -9.23 -25.84 6.81
C GLN A 672 -8.58 -26.69 5.71
N LEU A 673 -7.24 -26.70 5.64
CA LEU A 673 -6.54 -27.53 4.66
C LEU A 673 -6.75 -29.03 4.90
N LYS A 674 -6.92 -29.45 6.16
CA LYS A 674 -7.30 -30.83 6.48
C LYS A 674 -8.72 -31.13 6.01
N GLU A 675 -9.69 -30.26 6.27
CA GLU A 675 -11.08 -30.44 5.85
C GLU A 675 -11.23 -30.43 4.32
N LEU A 676 -10.50 -29.56 3.61
CA LEU A 676 -10.39 -29.62 2.14
C LEU A 676 -9.77 -30.95 1.68
N TYR A 677 -8.75 -31.44 2.38
CA TYR A 677 -8.15 -32.75 2.08
C TYR A 677 -9.10 -33.93 2.38
N GLU A 678 -9.95 -33.84 3.39
CA GLU A 678 -10.96 -34.86 3.73
C GLU A 678 -12.24 -34.73 2.88
N SER A 679 -12.53 -33.55 2.31
CA SER A 679 -13.75 -33.27 1.54
C SER A 679 -13.91 -34.17 0.30
N PRO A 680 -15.09 -34.79 0.09
CA PRO A 680 -15.40 -35.56 -1.11
C PRO A 680 -15.71 -34.68 -2.33
N GLU A 681 -15.77 -33.36 -2.18
CA GLU A 681 -16.07 -32.41 -3.27
C GLU A 681 -14.81 -31.92 -3.99
N LEU A 682 -13.64 -32.03 -3.35
CA LEU A 682 -12.36 -31.57 -3.89
C LEU A 682 -11.84 -32.49 -5.02
N GLY A 683 -11.95 -32.02 -6.25
CA GLY A 683 -11.49 -32.68 -7.47
C GLY A 683 -10.04 -32.38 -7.86
N PRO A 684 -9.65 -32.68 -9.10
CA PRO A 684 -8.27 -32.64 -9.56
C PRO A 684 -7.74 -31.21 -9.83
N LEU A 685 -8.61 -30.26 -10.20
CA LEU A 685 -8.23 -28.87 -10.47
C LEU A 685 -7.97 -28.13 -9.15
N ALA A 686 -8.87 -28.29 -8.17
CA ALA A 686 -8.69 -27.73 -6.84
C ALA A 686 -7.45 -28.29 -6.14
N CYS A 687 -7.17 -29.59 -6.34
CA CYS A 687 -5.91 -30.19 -5.90
C CYS A 687 -4.68 -29.55 -6.57
N GLU A 688 -4.71 -29.20 -7.86
CA GLU A 688 -3.56 -28.56 -8.54
C GLU A 688 -3.30 -27.13 -8.02
N VAL A 689 -4.35 -26.35 -7.82
CA VAL A 689 -4.26 -25.02 -7.19
C VAL A 689 -3.70 -25.11 -5.78
N LEU A 690 -4.17 -26.09 -4.99
CA LEU A 690 -3.65 -26.36 -3.65
C LEU A 690 -2.19 -26.82 -3.69
N VAL A 691 -1.77 -27.66 -4.64
CA VAL A 691 -0.35 -28.04 -4.83
C VAL A 691 0.50 -26.81 -5.13
N TRP A 692 0.05 -25.92 -6.01
CA TRP A 692 0.76 -24.69 -6.38
C TRP A 692 0.91 -23.74 -5.18
N LEU A 693 -0.18 -23.50 -4.43
CA LEU A 693 -0.18 -22.65 -3.22
C LEU A 693 0.69 -23.24 -2.12
N THR A 694 0.42 -24.48 -1.70
CA THR A 694 1.15 -25.13 -0.59
C THR A 694 2.63 -25.37 -0.92
N SER A 695 2.98 -25.54 -2.20
CA SER A 695 4.39 -25.55 -2.65
C SER A 695 5.08 -24.21 -2.45
N ARG A 696 4.41 -23.10 -2.76
CA ARG A 696 4.95 -21.73 -2.58
C ARG A 696 5.08 -21.37 -1.10
N MET A 697 4.11 -21.78 -0.28
CA MET A 697 4.14 -21.59 1.18
C MET A 697 5.10 -22.57 1.90
N SER A 698 5.76 -23.48 1.18
CA SER A 698 6.70 -24.48 1.72
C SER A 698 6.08 -25.42 2.79
N TRP A 699 4.76 -25.66 2.74
CA TRP A 699 4.04 -26.48 3.73
C TRP A 699 4.15 -27.98 3.48
N GLN A 700 5.35 -28.52 3.62
CA GLN A 700 5.59 -29.97 3.51
C GLN A 700 4.82 -30.74 4.62
N PRO A 701 4.18 -31.89 4.33
CA PRO A 701 4.08 -32.61 3.05
C PRO A 701 2.73 -32.42 2.33
N LEU A 702 2.07 -31.26 2.49
CA LEU A 702 0.75 -31.02 1.90
C LEU A 702 0.73 -31.07 0.36
N PRO A 703 1.73 -30.53 -0.38
CA PRO A 703 1.77 -30.65 -1.83
C PRO A 703 1.72 -32.10 -2.31
N GLU A 704 2.43 -33.02 -1.66
CA GLU A 704 2.48 -34.43 -2.01
C GLU A 704 1.13 -35.10 -1.75
N LEU A 705 0.49 -34.76 -0.62
CA LEU A 705 -0.83 -35.27 -0.26
C LEU A 705 -1.89 -34.82 -1.28
N PHE A 706 -1.98 -33.52 -1.59
CA PHE A 706 -2.92 -33.00 -2.59
C PHE A 706 -2.62 -33.52 -4.00
N ALA A 707 -1.35 -33.67 -4.38
CA ALA A 707 -0.97 -34.30 -5.64
C ALA A 707 -1.48 -35.73 -5.75
N MET A 708 -1.29 -36.56 -4.72
CA MET A 708 -1.84 -37.92 -4.68
C MET A 708 -3.38 -37.95 -4.71
N LYS A 709 -4.06 -37.01 -4.03
CA LYS A 709 -5.53 -36.94 -4.04
C LYS A 709 -6.06 -36.57 -5.43
N GLY A 710 -5.49 -35.54 -6.07
CA GLY A 710 -5.88 -35.12 -7.42
C GLY A 710 -5.66 -36.21 -8.47
N LEU A 711 -4.53 -36.94 -8.41
CA LEU A 711 -4.26 -38.06 -9.31
C LEU A 711 -5.27 -39.22 -9.17
N ARG A 712 -5.84 -39.44 -7.98
CA ARG A 712 -6.90 -40.43 -7.75
C ARG A 712 -8.28 -39.98 -8.25
N ARG A 713 -8.44 -38.72 -8.66
CA ARG A 713 -9.71 -38.08 -9.05
C ARG A 713 -9.64 -37.37 -10.39
N LEU A 714 -8.91 -37.94 -11.35
CA LEU A 714 -8.77 -37.37 -12.70
C LEU A 714 -10.02 -37.59 -13.60
N ASP A 715 -11.13 -38.06 -13.04
CA ASP A 715 -12.39 -38.29 -13.76
C ASP A 715 -13.18 -36.99 -14.02
N THR A 716 -13.95 -36.97 -15.11
CA THR A 716 -14.80 -35.82 -15.47
C THR A 716 -15.76 -35.38 -14.35
N PRO A 717 -16.50 -36.28 -13.64
CA PRO A 717 -17.37 -35.87 -12.54
C PRO A 717 -16.65 -35.11 -11.42
N ALA A 718 -15.46 -35.56 -11.01
CA ALA A 718 -14.66 -34.85 -10.01
C ALA A 718 -14.14 -33.49 -10.52
N PHE A 719 -13.77 -33.37 -11.80
CA PHE A 719 -13.41 -32.08 -12.40
C PHE A 719 -14.59 -31.11 -12.46
N LEU A 720 -15.78 -31.56 -12.86
CA LEU A 720 -16.97 -30.71 -12.91
C LEU A 720 -17.38 -30.23 -11.51
N SER A 721 -17.22 -31.08 -10.48
CA SER A 721 -17.40 -30.70 -9.07
C SER A 721 -16.53 -29.50 -8.65
N ASP A 722 -15.27 -29.42 -9.13
CA ASP A 722 -14.41 -28.25 -8.87
C ASP A 722 -14.96 -26.98 -9.57
N CYS A 723 -15.49 -27.14 -10.78
CA CYS A 723 -16.02 -26.02 -11.58
C CYS A 723 -17.33 -25.45 -11.04
N ASP A 724 -18.13 -26.19 -10.29
CA ASP A 724 -19.47 -25.76 -9.89
C ASP A 724 -19.48 -24.47 -9.04
N CYS A 725 -18.51 -24.30 -8.14
CA CYS A 725 -18.36 -23.04 -7.41
C CYS A 725 -17.86 -21.88 -8.28
N LEU A 726 -17.08 -22.18 -9.33
CA LEU A 726 -16.56 -21.22 -10.29
C LEU A 726 -17.62 -20.82 -11.33
N LEU A 727 -18.66 -21.62 -11.53
CA LEU A 727 -19.76 -21.33 -12.46
C LEU A 727 -20.97 -20.67 -11.82
N ASN A 728 -20.98 -20.50 -10.49
CA ASN A 728 -22.09 -19.89 -9.77
C ASN A 728 -22.29 -18.42 -10.18
N SER A 729 -23.34 -18.15 -10.95
CA SER A 729 -23.65 -16.84 -11.54
C SER A 729 -23.93 -15.74 -10.51
N ASN A 730 -24.21 -16.07 -9.24
CA ASN A 730 -24.33 -15.09 -8.15
C ASN A 730 -22.97 -14.57 -7.64
N SER A 731 -21.87 -15.17 -8.07
CA SER A 731 -20.50 -14.70 -7.79
C SER A 731 -19.93 -13.91 -8.95
N TRP A 732 -18.99 -13.00 -8.68
CA TRP A 732 -18.31 -12.23 -9.74
C TRP A 732 -17.52 -13.15 -10.68
N VAL A 733 -16.80 -14.16 -10.14
CA VAL A 733 -16.03 -15.11 -10.96
C VAL A 733 -16.95 -15.93 -11.88
N GLY A 734 -18.08 -16.43 -11.38
CA GLY A 734 -19.05 -17.17 -12.20
C GLY A 734 -19.78 -16.30 -13.22
N SER A 735 -20.18 -15.09 -12.84
CA SER A 735 -20.69 -14.09 -13.78
C SER A 735 -19.71 -13.81 -14.93
N ALA A 736 -18.41 -13.69 -14.64
CA ALA A 736 -17.37 -13.49 -15.62
C ALA A 736 -17.17 -14.71 -16.53
N LEU A 737 -17.05 -15.92 -15.95
CA LEU A 737 -16.80 -17.15 -16.71
C LEU A 737 -17.97 -17.52 -17.62
N VAL A 738 -19.22 -17.47 -17.11
CA VAL A 738 -20.43 -17.68 -17.92
C VAL A 738 -20.54 -16.61 -19.02
N GLY A 739 -20.14 -15.37 -18.72
CA GLY A 739 -20.06 -14.28 -19.70
C GLY A 739 -19.05 -14.56 -20.82
N VAL A 740 -17.81 -14.90 -20.50
CA VAL A 740 -16.74 -15.21 -21.47
C VAL A 740 -17.08 -16.43 -22.33
N VAL A 741 -17.59 -17.51 -21.74
CA VAL A 741 -17.98 -18.71 -22.51
C VAL A 741 -19.21 -18.43 -23.38
N GLY A 742 -20.18 -17.66 -22.87
CA GLY A 742 -21.32 -17.19 -23.66
C GLY A 742 -20.94 -16.20 -24.77
N ALA A 743 -19.87 -15.43 -24.61
CA ALA A 743 -19.29 -14.58 -25.65
C ALA A 743 -18.54 -15.40 -26.72
N THR A 744 -17.92 -16.51 -26.33
CA THR A 744 -17.16 -17.40 -27.22
C THR A 744 -18.04 -17.97 -28.35
N SER A 745 -19.33 -18.23 -28.11
CA SER A 745 -20.26 -18.68 -29.17
C SER A 745 -20.45 -17.65 -30.30
N LYS A 746 -20.20 -16.37 -30.05
CA LYS A 746 -20.29 -15.28 -31.03
C LYS A 746 -18.97 -14.98 -31.75
N LEU A 747 -17.85 -15.56 -31.30
CA LEU A 747 -16.55 -15.38 -31.93
C LEU A 747 -16.47 -16.15 -33.25
N ASN A 748 -15.72 -15.61 -34.20
CA ASN A 748 -15.34 -16.35 -35.42
C ASN A 748 -14.39 -17.52 -35.06
N ASP A 749 -14.23 -18.47 -35.98
CA ASP A 749 -13.43 -19.69 -35.74
C ASP A 749 -11.98 -19.38 -35.37
N GLU A 750 -11.38 -18.35 -35.96
CA GLU A 750 -9.98 -17.97 -35.74
C GLU A 750 -9.76 -17.41 -34.32
N HIS A 751 -10.57 -16.42 -33.90
CA HIS A 751 -10.55 -15.88 -32.54
C HIS A 751 -10.88 -16.97 -31.49
N THR A 752 -11.76 -17.91 -31.86
CA THR A 752 -12.06 -19.06 -31.01
C THR A 752 -10.83 -19.94 -30.82
N LYS A 753 -10.10 -20.28 -31.89
CA LYS A 753 -8.83 -21.04 -31.81
C LYS A 753 -7.79 -20.30 -30.96
N GLN A 754 -7.60 -19.00 -31.19
CA GLN A 754 -6.66 -18.16 -30.44
C GLN A 754 -7.00 -18.09 -28.94
N LEU A 755 -8.29 -18.07 -28.58
CA LEU A 755 -8.72 -18.15 -27.17
C LEU A 755 -8.32 -19.49 -26.53
N GLY A 756 -8.46 -20.60 -27.27
CA GLY A 756 -7.95 -21.89 -26.86
C GLY A 756 -6.45 -21.86 -26.58
N GLU A 757 -5.65 -21.29 -27.50
CA GLU A 757 -4.20 -21.18 -27.34
C GLU A 757 -3.76 -20.29 -26.18
N LEU A 758 -4.52 -19.22 -25.89
CA LEU A 758 -4.27 -18.32 -24.76
C LEU A 758 -4.41 -19.06 -23.42
N ILE A 759 -5.40 -19.93 -23.28
CA ILE A 759 -5.60 -20.80 -22.10
C ILE A 759 -4.82 -22.13 -22.18
N GLY A 760 -3.90 -22.25 -23.14
CA GLY A 760 -2.98 -23.38 -23.27
C GLY A 760 -3.62 -24.67 -23.83
N ILE A 761 -4.69 -24.57 -24.60
CA ILE A 761 -5.34 -25.66 -25.34
C ILE A 761 -4.99 -25.52 -26.83
N ASN A 762 -4.95 -26.63 -27.58
CA ASN A 762 -4.83 -26.53 -29.04
C ASN A 762 -6.09 -25.86 -29.63
N GLY A 763 -5.92 -24.87 -30.51
CA GLY A 763 -7.03 -24.05 -31.01
C GLY A 763 -8.15 -24.87 -31.67
N ASP A 764 -7.83 -25.85 -32.52
CA ASP A 764 -8.84 -26.70 -33.17
C ASP A 764 -9.61 -27.55 -32.16
N THR A 765 -8.91 -28.07 -31.14
CA THR A 765 -9.53 -28.84 -30.03
C THR A 765 -10.51 -27.97 -29.25
N PHE A 766 -10.13 -26.73 -28.94
CA PHE A 766 -11.02 -25.78 -28.26
C PHE A 766 -12.22 -25.39 -29.13
N LEU A 767 -12.00 -25.09 -30.42
CA LEU A 767 -13.08 -24.79 -31.37
C LEU A 767 -14.09 -25.93 -31.46
N ILE A 768 -13.65 -27.18 -31.55
CA ILE A 768 -14.54 -28.36 -31.57
C ILE A 768 -15.38 -28.43 -30.29
N ALA A 769 -14.76 -28.25 -29.12
CA ALA A 769 -15.44 -28.32 -27.84
C ALA A 769 -16.49 -27.20 -27.66
N VAL A 770 -16.21 -25.96 -28.06
CA VAL A 770 -17.15 -24.83 -27.89
C VAL A 770 -18.19 -24.71 -29.01
N ARG A 771 -17.99 -25.38 -30.16
CA ARG A 771 -18.90 -25.28 -31.32
C ARG A 771 -20.38 -25.54 -30.99
N PRO A 772 -20.76 -26.51 -30.14
CA PRO A 772 -22.16 -26.72 -29.76
C PRO A 772 -22.82 -25.49 -29.12
N LEU A 773 -22.06 -24.62 -28.43
CA LEU A 773 -22.59 -23.39 -27.82
C LEU A 773 -23.17 -22.40 -28.83
N ARG A 774 -22.84 -22.54 -30.12
CA ARG A 774 -23.39 -21.69 -31.19
C ARG A 774 -24.85 -22.01 -31.50
N ASP A 775 -25.24 -23.27 -31.30
CA ASP A 775 -26.57 -23.79 -31.66
C ASP A 775 -27.50 -23.89 -30.42
N VAL A 776 -26.97 -23.69 -29.21
CA VAL A 776 -27.73 -23.69 -27.96
C VAL A 776 -28.50 -22.37 -27.79
N ALA A 777 -29.84 -22.48 -27.69
CA ALA A 777 -30.72 -21.37 -27.35
C ALA A 777 -30.40 -20.78 -25.96
N ALA A 778 -30.87 -19.55 -25.69
CA ALA A 778 -30.29 -18.68 -24.66
C ALA A 778 -30.20 -19.23 -23.22
N GLU A 779 -30.97 -20.25 -22.84
CA GLU A 779 -30.94 -20.87 -21.50
C GLU A 779 -31.17 -22.40 -21.55
N PRO A 780 -30.59 -23.19 -20.62
CA PRO A 780 -29.71 -22.78 -19.53
C PRO A 780 -28.22 -22.85 -19.95
N ARG A 781 -27.56 -21.69 -20.08
CA ARG A 781 -26.15 -21.58 -20.49
C ARG A 781 -25.18 -22.32 -19.57
N GLU A 782 -25.44 -22.35 -18.27
CA GLU A 782 -24.57 -22.98 -17.27
C GLU A 782 -24.36 -24.49 -17.55
N GLN A 783 -25.40 -25.18 -18.01
CA GLN A 783 -25.33 -26.59 -18.41
C GLN A 783 -24.48 -26.78 -19.67
N ALA A 784 -24.67 -25.90 -20.67
CA ALA A 784 -23.87 -25.93 -21.90
C ALA A 784 -22.39 -25.61 -21.62
N VAL A 785 -22.09 -24.68 -20.70
CA VAL A 785 -20.73 -24.40 -20.23
C VAL A 785 -20.10 -25.63 -19.57
N ARG A 786 -20.84 -26.35 -18.70
CA ARG A 786 -20.37 -27.60 -18.09
C ARG A 786 -20.02 -28.67 -19.15
N GLU A 787 -20.84 -28.84 -20.18
CA GLU A 787 -20.59 -29.80 -21.26
C GLU A 787 -19.32 -29.46 -22.06
N VAL A 788 -19.08 -28.18 -22.33
CA VAL A 788 -17.81 -27.72 -22.93
C VAL A 788 -16.62 -28.01 -22.02
N LEU A 789 -16.72 -27.68 -20.72
CA LEU A 789 -15.64 -27.92 -19.77
C LEU A 789 -15.33 -29.42 -19.63
N ALA A 790 -16.35 -30.29 -19.63
CA ALA A 790 -16.18 -31.74 -19.66
C ALA A 790 -15.44 -32.21 -20.93
N SER A 791 -15.81 -31.67 -22.10
CA SER A 791 -15.13 -31.98 -23.36
C SER A 791 -13.66 -31.55 -23.33
N LEU A 792 -13.37 -30.32 -22.86
CA LEU A 792 -12.01 -29.79 -22.73
C LEU A 792 -11.16 -30.53 -21.70
N TRP A 793 -11.80 -31.04 -20.64
CA TRP A 793 -11.15 -31.88 -19.64
C TRP A 793 -10.58 -33.15 -20.29
N GLU A 794 -11.44 -33.96 -20.88
CA GLU A 794 -11.03 -35.24 -21.49
C GLU A 794 -10.12 -35.06 -22.70
N SER A 795 -10.29 -33.99 -23.50
CA SER A 795 -9.51 -33.79 -24.72
C SER A 795 -8.17 -33.06 -24.55
N ALA A 796 -7.97 -32.31 -23.44
CA ALA A 796 -6.79 -31.43 -23.33
C ALA A 796 -6.24 -31.19 -21.91
N TRP A 797 -7.11 -31.00 -20.90
CA TRP A 797 -6.64 -30.59 -19.58
C TRP A 797 -6.28 -31.75 -18.65
N ARG A 798 -6.98 -32.90 -18.75
CA ARG A 798 -6.80 -34.06 -17.87
C ARG A 798 -5.35 -34.54 -17.80
N GLU A 799 -4.70 -34.72 -18.96
CA GLU A 799 -3.29 -35.12 -19.03
C GLU A 799 -2.34 -34.04 -18.49
N LYS A 800 -2.64 -32.75 -18.72
CA LYS A 800 -1.80 -31.63 -18.26
C LYS A 800 -1.85 -31.48 -16.74
N VAL A 801 -3.02 -31.59 -16.14
CA VAL A 801 -3.18 -31.61 -14.68
C VAL A 801 -2.53 -32.86 -14.10
N ALA A 802 -2.77 -34.04 -14.68
CA ALA A 802 -2.09 -35.28 -14.26
C ALA A 802 -0.55 -35.15 -14.29
N ALA A 803 0.02 -34.56 -15.34
CA ALA A 803 1.45 -34.33 -15.46
C ALA A 803 1.99 -33.36 -14.40
N ARG A 804 1.29 -32.25 -14.13
CA ARG A 804 1.68 -31.28 -13.09
C ARG A 804 1.62 -31.87 -11.68
N LEU A 805 0.56 -32.61 -11.36
CA LEU A 805 0.44 -33.32 -10.08
C LEU A 805 1.52 -34.41 -9.95
N SER A 806 1.78 -35.19 -11.00
CA SER A 806 2.81 -36.23 -11.01
C SER A 806 4.22 -35.65 -10.84
N ALA A 807 4.51 -34.50 -11.46
CA ALA A 807 5.79 -33.82 -11.33
C ALA A 807 6.12 -33.39 -9.89
N ARG A 808 5.12 -33.29 -9.00
CA ARG A 808 5.33 -33.03 -7.56
C ARG A 808 5.73 -34.28 -6.77
N LEU A 809 5.37 -35.48 -7.24
CA LEU A 809 5.67 -36.75 -6.58
C LEU A 809 7.00 -37.38 -7.02
N SER A 810 7.59 -36.87 -8.10
CA SER A 810 8.93 -37.28 -8.52
C SER A 810 10.01 -36.77 -7.55
N PRO A 811 10.97 -37.60 -7.13
CA PRO A 811 12.10 -37.12 -6.33
C PRO A 811 12.92 -36.09 -7.13
N ARG A 812 13.33 -35.01 -6.45
CA ARG A 812 14.24 -33.98 -6.97
C ARG A 812 15.70 -34.32 -6.67
#